data_AF-A0A3P8Y2E5-F1
#
_entry.id   AF-A0A3P8Y2E5-F1
#
_cell.length_a   1.000
_cell.length_b   1.000
_cell.length_c   1.000
_cell.angle_alpha   90.00
_cell.angle_beta   90.00
_cell.angle_gamma   90.00
#
_symmetry.space_group_name_H-M   'P 1'
#
loop_
_entity.id
_entity.type
_entity.pdbx_description
1 polymer ?
#
loop_
_entity_poly.entity_id
_entity_poly.type
_entity_poly.pdbx_seq_one_letter_code
_entity_poly.pdbx_strand_id
1 'polypeptide(L)'
;LFQTHVVESSRPGRVGPAAVLEFWVGILTQQNLWYRDRTVVFLMDQICRAAYIHHQEECVQRLLYQLHKVALGYHGDRGLLSSLVGWIAGNATPSFIEGQSLSGEVWFAWLVLNMEGMFEEDSQLRRCVEHQLLSDTNLSPDQALKKAQQQLKLPVVPSLQRLQVYRWACQALATPPDHPLLPLIWQRFLQLYLRQPGPEYGLDAGGCIGRRFFQGSSQAALLRDLRHRIQEVSDFHHTASQALRVAPTHTPDQREGSHNSPLPVFLTSPELHTELVRLFGVFAVWLDDETLQKKEVYLPTLPPQYDPHRLAKVMNKQQELWVEYVDQERVHYDEKDVLALWENVKSEPAFNQSSNPAFTDYTNPTAARERIQSNLQKHPVPQSAPELQSQKAPVSEVPSACLTDTASACSLLQQDLSCLQDQARFAVSREAQQVALESELLESLPLLYRNKPEQVTMALECRGQRSGQPCQGAAHITVTQDEVESQIVSLRSDIKQLQTEAMTPPPQSLAQAAVHTENFITALVNLYKAQPTAAVQRVGVAAFYKVVSFVCEDTLRHPPTRQYLSSCVEILGQVFIQGSQAECGRVLRTILEQRRLCPLLSPFFTPNAAPNQFVSLYKEVVTSLHPDSADVIFMLLTKLRAVLCLGAVYQ
;
A
#
# COMPACT_ATOMS: atom_id res chain seq x y z
N LEU A 1 -2.63 12.89 23.29
CA LEU A 1 -4.11 12.68 23.20
C LEU A 1 -4.50 11.19 23.22
N PHE A 2 -4.20 10.38 22.20
CA PHE A 2 -4.70 8.99 22.16
C PHE A 2 -4.22 8.13 23.34
N GLN A 3 -2.96 8.22 23.75
CA GLN A 3 -2.43 7.50 24.92
C GLN A 3 -3.19 7.88 26.20
N THR A 4 -3.57 9.16 26.34
CA THR A 4 -4.44 9.61 27.44
C THR A 4 -5.80 8.94 27.39
N HIS A 5 -6.40 8.79 26.20
CA HIS A 5 -7.66 8.06 26.06
C HIS A 5 -7.51 6.59 26.49
N VAL A 6 -6.40 5.94 26.12
CA VAL A 6 -6.11 4.54 26.52
C VAL A 6 -6.01 4.44 28.04
N VAL A 7 -5.18 5.27 28.68
CA VAL A 7 -5.01 5.27 30.15
C VAL A 7 -6.31 5.56 30.88
N GLU A 8 -7.08 6.56 30.44
CA GLU A 8 -8.39 6.88 31.04
C GLU A 8 -9.40 5.74 30.88
N SER A 9 -9.37 5.04 29.74
CA SER A 9 -10.26 3.90 29.47
C SER A 9 -9.90 2.65 30.28
N SER A 10 -8.67 2.53 30.78
CA SER A 10 -8.22 1.43 31.65
C SER A 10 -8.70 1.58 33.09
N ARG A 11 -9.38 2.67 33.45
CA ARG A 11 -9.96 2.86 34.80
C ARG A 11 -11.18 1.94 35.02
N PRO A 12 -11.43 1.48 36.26
CA PRO A 12 -12.59 0.64 36.57
C PRO A 12 -13.91 1.28 36.10
N GLY A 13 -14.76 0.49 35.43
CA GLY A 13 -16.07 0.93 34.95
C GLY A 13 -16.07 1.74 33.64
N ARG A 14 -14.94 1.79 32.93
CA ARG A 14 -14.81 2.41 31.59
C ARG A 14 -14.79 1.36 30.47
N VAL A 15 -14.74 1.82 29.22
CA VAL A 15 -14.84 0.98 28.01
C VAL A 15 -13.64 0.05 27.77
N GLY A 16 -12.54 0.22 28.50
CA GLY A 16 -11.32 -0.56 28.37
C GLY A 16 -10.39 -0.10 27.23
N PRO A 17 -9.09 -0.43 27.32
CA PRO A 17 -8.07 -0.01 26.35
C PRO A 17 -8.33 -0.57 24.95
N ALA A 18 -8.85 -1.79 24.83
CA ALA A 18 -9.15 -2.42 23.54
C ALA A 18 -10.11 -1.58 22.68
N ALA A 19 -11.22 -1.12 23.26
CA ALA A 19 -12.22 -0.33 22.53
C ALA A 19 -11.64 1.00 22.02
N VAL A 20 -10.76 1.63 22.79
CA VAL A 20 -10.09 2.87 22.38
C VAL A 20 -9.07 2.62 21.27
N LEU A 21 -8.28 1.55 21.37
CA LEU A 21 -7.33 1.17 20.34
C LEU A 21 -8.07 0.86 19.02
N GLU A 22 -9.13 0.07 19.07
CA GLU A 22 -9.96 -0.25 17.89
C GLU A 22 -10.55 1.00 17.23
N PHE A 23 -11.05 1.94 18.04
CA PHE A 23 -11.58 3.21 17.56
C PHE A 23 -10.52 4.02 16.80
N TRP A 24 -9.32 4.17 17.37
CA TRP A 24 -8.24 4.95 16.72
C TRP A 24 -7.70 4.26 15.48
N VAL A 25 -7.52 2.95 15.50
CA VAL A 25 -7.16 2.17 14.30
C VAL A 25 -8.23 2.34 13.22
N GLY A 26 -9.52 2.26 13.59
CA GLY A 26 -10.63 2.49 12.68
C GLY A 26 -10.60 3.86 12.01
N ILE A 27 -10.30 4.92 12.76
CA ILE A 27 -10.17 6.28 12.19
C ILE A 27 -8.99 6.38 11.24
N LEU A 28 -7.81 5.94 11.67
CA LEU A 28 -6.58 6.09 10.88
C LEU A 28 -6.64 5.28 9.58
N THR A 29 -7.35 4.16 9.60
CA THR A 29 -7.47 3.26 8.44
C THR A 29 -8.60 3.63 7.47
N GLN A 30 -9.45 4.62 7.78
CA GLN A 30 -10.47 5.14 6.85
C GLN A 30 -9.88 5.97 5.70
N GLN A 31 -8.66 6.48 5.85
CA GLN A 31 -7.99 7.23 4.79
C GLN A 31 -7.52 6.27 3.68
N ASN A 32 -7.76 6.64 2.42
CA ASN A 32 -7.24 5.88 1.29
C ASN A 32 -5.70 5.86 1.35
N LEU A 33 -5.11 4.67 1.18
CA LEU A 33 -3.66 4.47 1.22
C LEU A 33 -3.00 4.94 2.53
N TRP A 34 -3.70 4.86 3.66
CA TRP A 34 -3.22 5.26 5.00
C TRP A 34 -1.82 4.74 5.34
N TYR A 35 -1.47 3.53 4.87
CA TYR A 35 -0.18 2.88 5.11
C TYR A 35 0.99 3.53 4.35
N ARG A 36 0.73 4.49 3.46
CA ARG A 36 1.74 5.31 2.76
C ARG A 36 1.98 6.65 3.44
N ASP A 37 1.05 7.10 4.27
CA ASP A 37 1.16 8.36 4.97
C ASP A 37 2.08 8.17 6.19
N ARG A 38 3.25 8.83 6.17
CA ARG A 38 4.25 8.70 7.24
C ARG A 38 3.72 9.12 8.61
N THR A 39 2.85 10.12 8.67
CA THR A 39 2.24 10.57 9.92
C THR A 39 1.28 9.52 10.45
N VAL A 40 0.46 8.91 9.57
CA VAL A 40 -0.43 7.84 9.97
C VAL A 40 0.34 6.59 10.41
N VAL A 41 1.38 6.19 9.69
CA VAL A 41 2.22 5.04 10.06
C VAL A 41 2.94 5.29 11.40
N PHE A 42 3.44 6.50 11.63
CA PHE A 42 3.98 6.91 12.92
C PHE A 42 2.93 6.81 14.04
N LEU A 43 1.71 7.29 13.82
CA LEU A 43 0.64 7.17 14.81
C LEU A 43 0.23 5.70 15.06
N MET A 44 0.19 4.88 14.01
CA MET A 44 -0.05 3.45 14.11
C MET A 44 1.05 2.75 14.91
N ASP A 45 2.30 3.16 14.77
CA ASP A 45 3.42 2.68 15.60
C ASP A 45 3.18 2.94 17.09
N GLN A 46 2.77 4.16 17.43
CA GLN A 46 2.45 4.53 18.81
C GLN A 46 1.23 3.74 19.34
N ILE A 47 0.24 3.45 18.49
CA ILE A 47 -0.90 2.59 18.84
C ILE A 47 -0.45 1.15 19.07
N CYS A 48 0.40 0.59 18.22
CA CYS A 48 0.94 -0.76 18.38
C CYS A 48 1.77 -0.89 19.66
N ARG A 49 2.55 0.15 19.99
CA ARG A 49 3.26 0.25 21.26
C ARG A 49 2.30 0.26 22.46
N ALA A 50 1.25 1.07 22.41
CA ALA A 50 0.24 1.10 23.48
C ALA A 50 -0.50 -0.25 23.59
N ALA A 51 -0.80 -0.90 22.47
CA ALA A 51 -1.39 -2.23 22.46
C ALA A 51 -0.50 -3.25 23.17
N TYR A 52 0.82 -3.19 22.98
CA TYR A 52 1.77 -4.03 23.71
C TYR A 52 1.77 -3.77 25.23
N ILE A 53 1.85 -2.49 25.65
CA ILE A 53 1.86 -2.10 27.06
C ILE A 53 0.59 -2.57 27.79
N HIS A 54 -0.57 -2.45 27.14
CA HIS A 54 -1.86 -2.79 27.74
C HIS A 54 -2.31 -4.23 27.42
N HIS A 55 -1.45 -5.06 26.82
CA HIS A 55 -1.72 -6.44 26.43
C HIS A 55 -2.98 -6.60 25.55
N GLN A 56 -3.12 -5.74 24.54
CA GLN A 56 -4.24 -5.67 23.60
C GLN A 56 -3.79 -5.79 22.14
N GLU A 57 -2.67 -6.45 21.86
CA GLU A 57 -2.13 -6.58 20.49
C GLU A 57 -3.13 -7.26 19.54
N GLU A 58 -3.89 -8.24 20.05
CA GLU A 58 -4.86 -9.01 19.28
C GLU A 58 -5.94 -8.11 18.64
N CYS A 59 -6.43 -7.08 19.34
CA CYS A 59 -7.50 -6.22 18.81
C CYS A 59 -7.03 -5.42 17.58
N VAL A 60 -5.82 -4.88 17.64
CA VAL A 60 -5.18 -4.16 16.52
C VAL A 60 -4.87 -5.13 15.39
N GLN A 61 -4.29 -6.29 15.73
CA GLN A 61 -3.91 -7.31 14.75
C GLN A 61 -5.11 -7.83 13.97
N ARG A 62 -6.24 -8.05 14.65
CA ARG A 62 -7.51 -8.49 14.05
C ARG A 62 -8.02 -7.51 12.99
N LEU A 63 -8.01 -6.21 13.30
CA LEU A 63 -8.45 -5.18 12.36
C LEU A 63 -7.51 -5.10 11.13
N LEU A 64 -6.19 -5.09 11.37
CA LEU A 64 -5.22 -5.10 10.28
C LEU A 64 -5.34 -6.35 9.41
N TYR A 65 -5.56 -7.52 10.02
CA TYR A 65 -5.76 -8.76 9.30
C TYR A 65 -7.01 -8.74 8.41
N GLN A 66 -8.12 -8.13 8.88
CA GLN A 66 -9.32 -7.93 8.06
C GLN A 66 -9.04 -7.02 6.86
N LEU A 67 -8.38 -5.87 7.09
CA LEU A 67 -7.97 -4.96 6.01
C LEU A 67 -7.04 -5.65 5.01
N HIS A 68 -6.12 -6.48 5.49
CA HIS A 68 -5.20 -7.23 4.67
C HIS A 68 -5.92 -8.29 3.83
N LYS A 69 -6.88 -9.02 4.40
CA LYS A 69 -7.76 -9.94 3.65
C LYS A 69 -8.54 -9.26 2.55
N VAL A 70 -9.06 -8.06 2.81
CA VAL A 70 -9.73 -7.24 1.78
C VAL A 70 -8.75 -6.86 0.68
N ALA A 71 -7.56 -6.37 1.03
CA ALA A 71 -6.51 -6.04 0.07
C ALA A 71 -6.07 -7.25 -0.79
N LEU A 72 -6.11 -8.45 -0.22
CA LEU A 72 -5.80 -9.71 -0.91
C LEU A 72 -6.99 -10.30 -1.70
N GLY A 73 -8.18 -9.71 -1.63
CA GLY A 73 -9.38 -10.22 -2.31
C GLY A 73 -9.97 -11.51 -1.72
N TYR A 74 -9.70 -11.83 -0.44
CA TYR A 74 -10.21 -13.04 0.23
C TYR A 74 -11.67 -12.92 0.72
N HIS A 75 -12.21 -11.71 0.84
CA HIS A 75 -13.62 -11.53 1.15
C HIS A 75 -14.47 -11.66 -0.11
N GLY A 76 -15.31 -12.70 -0.13
CA GLY A 76 -16.28 -13.01 -1.17
C GLY A 76 -17.49 -12.08 -1.24
N ASP A 77 -17.39 -10.84 -0.74
CA ASP A 77 -18.35 -9.80 -1.11
C ASP A 77 -18.06 -9.42 -2.55
N ARG A 78 -18.67 -10.19 -3.44
CA ARG A 78 -18.74 -10.02 -4.89
C ARG A 78 -19.53 -8.77 -5.25
N GLY A 79 -19.07 -7.60 -4.80
CA GLY A 79 -19.29 -6.37 -5.52
C GLY A 79 -18.42 -6.37 -6.77
N LEU A 80 -18.94 -5.85 -7.88
CA LEU A 80 -18.30 -5.82 -9.21
C LEU A 80 -16.96 -5.04 -9.26
N LEU A 81 -16.50 -4.53 -8.13
CA LEU A 81 -15.24 -3.79 -7.96
C LEU A 81 -14.01 -4.69 -7.74
N SER A 82 -14.14 -6.03 -7.77
CA SER A 82 -12.98 -6.95 -7.70
C SER A 82 -12.05 -6.87 -8.92
N SER A 83 -12.46 -6.18 -9.99
CA SER A 83 -11.67 -5.94 -11.19
C SER A 83 -10.63 -4.82 -11.05
N LEU A 84 -10.63 -4.07 -9.93
CA LEU A 84 -9.73 -2.93 -9.70
C LEU A 84 -8.41 -3.29 -8.98
N VAL A 85 -8.25 -4.53 -8.51
CA VAL A 85 -7.04 -4.97 -7.78
C VAL A 85 -6.10 -5.83 -8.66
N GLY A 86 -6.51 -6.20 -9.88
CA GLY A 86 -5.75 -7.15 -10.69
C GLY A 86 -4.54 -6.60 -11.48
N TRP A 87 -4.46 -5.29 -11.74
CA TRP A 87 -3.56 -4.78 -12.80
C TRP A 87 -2.83 -3.46 -12.48
N ILE A 88 -2.73 -3.06 -11.21
CA ILE A 88 -1.68 -2.10 -10.83
C ILE A 88 -0.36 -2.88 -10.76
N ALA A 89 0.48 -2.61 -11.76
CA ALA A 89 1.83 -3.11 -11.96
C ALA A 89 2.58 -3.50 -10.67
N GLY A 90 2.89 -4.80 -10.57
CA GLY A 90 3.83 -5.39 -9.63
C GLY A 90 3.25 -6.65 -9.01
N ASN A 91 3.78 -7.82 -9.34
CA ASN A 91 3.53 -9.09 -8.66
C ASN A 91 4.02 -9.05 -7.19
N ALA A 92 3.40 -8.21 -6.37
CA ALA A 92 3.69 -8.07 -4.97
C ALA A 92 2.38 -8.27 -4.20
N THR A 93 2.36 -9.28 -3.32
CA THR A 93 1.36 -9.37 -2.27
C THR A 93 1.25 -8.01 -1.57
N PRO A 94 0.05 -7.38 -1.54
CA PRO A 94 -0.19 -6.15 -0.82
C PRO A 94 0.33 -6.27 0.61
N SER A 95 1.08 -5.28 1.06
CA SER A 95 1.61 -5.19 2.42
C SER A 95 1.41 -3.77 2.91
N PHE A 96 1.15 -3.61 4.21
CA PHE A 96 1.12 -2.29 4.84
C PHE A 96 2.53 -1.74 5.10
N ILE A 97 3.58 -2.49 4.75
CA ILE A 97 4.96 -2.03 4.71
C ILE A 97 5.38 -1.96 3.24
N GLU A 98 5.49 -0.73 2.71
CA GLU A 98 5.84 -0.49 1.30
C GLU A 98 7.19 -1.12 0.92
N GLY A 99 8.19 -0.95 1.80
CA GLY A 99 9.54 -1.48 1.63
C GLY A 99 9.76 -2.89 2.18
N GLN A 100 11.04 -3.23 2.37
CA GLN A 100 11.45 -4.52 2.96
C GLN A 100 11.25 -4.54 4.49
N SER A 101 11.38 -3.38 5.13
CA SER A 101 11.35 -3.19 6.58
C SER A 101 11.09 -1.71 6.93
N LEU A 102 10.85 -1.42 8.21
CA LEU A 102 10.76 -0.06 8.77
C LEU A 102 11.80 0.10 9.90
N SER A 103 12.64 1.12 9.82
CA SER A 103 13.65 1.40 10.85
C SER A 103 13.16 2.36 11.95
N GLY A 104 12.15 3.19 11.66
CA GLY A 104 11.54 4.11 12.62
C GLY A 104 10.35 3.48 13.34
N GLU A 105 9.37 3.03 12.57
CA GLU A 105 8.08 2.51 13.05
C GLU A 105 8.12 1.00 13.30
N VAL A 106 8.98 0.59 14.24
CA VAL A 106 9.29 -0.82 14.53
C VAL A 106 8.14 -1.55 15.24
N TRP A 107 7.36 -0.89 16.10
CA TRP A 107 6.19 -1.50 16.75
C TRP A 107 5.10 -1.82 15.72
N PHE A 108 4.88 -0.90 14.79
CA PHE A 108 3.98 -1.14 13.66
C PHE A 108 4.49 -2.29 12.78
N ALA A 109 5.78 -2.28 12.43
CA ALA A 109 6.38 -3.35 11.63
C ALA A 109 6.23 -4.72 12.30
N TRP A 110 6.52 -4.80 13.60
CA TRP A 110 6.38 -6.04 14.37
C TRP A 110 4.95 -6.58 14.30
N LEU A 111 3.94 -5.73 14.51
CA LEU A 111 2.54 -6.17 14.53
C LEU A 111 2.05 -6.56 13.12
N VAL A 112 2.44 -5.81 12.08
CA VAL A 112 2.14 -6.15 10.68
C VAL A 112 2.79 -7.46 10.26
N LEU A 113 4.06 -7.70 10.60
CA LEU A 113 4.74 -8.95 10.26
C LEU A 113 4.15 -10.16 10.99
N ASN A 114 3.74 -10.02 12.26
CA ASN A 114 3.00 -11.07 12.96
C ASN A 114 1.67 -11.38 12.26
N MET A 115 0.93 -10.33 11.84
CA MET A 115 -0.31 -10.47 11.08
C MET A 115 -0.11 -11.16 9.71
N GLU A 116 0.88 -10.72 8.92
CA GLU A 116 1.22 -11.35 7.64
C GLU A 116 1.69 -12.80 7.83
N GLY A 117 2.35 -13.10 8.95
CA GLY A 117 2.72 -14.45 9.37
C GLY A 117 1.52 -15.36 9.59
N MET A 118 0.42 -14.85 10.15
CA MET A 118 -0.83 -15.62 10.25
C MET A 118 -1.38 -15.98 8.86
N PHE A 119 -1.36 -15.02 7.92
CA PHE A 119 -1.82 -15.29 6.55
C PHE A 119 -0.96 -16.35 5.84
N GLU A 120 0.36 -16.30 5.99
CA GLU A 120 1.26 -17.30 5.41
C GLU A 120 1.04 -18.71 5.99
N GLU A 121 0.62 -18.80 7.26
CA GLU A 121 0.24 -20.05 7.92
C GLU A 121 -1.15 -20.54 7.48
N ASP A 122 -2.16 -19.68 7.47
CA ASP A 122 -3.53 -20.00 7.06
C ASP A 122 -3.59 -20.45 5.60
N SER A 123 -2.79 -19.84 4.72
CA SER A 123 -2.68 -20.22 3.31
C SER A 123 -1.89 -21.51 3.07
N GLN A 124 -1.26 -22.07 4.12
CA GLN A 124 -0.32 -23.21 4.04
C GLN A 124 0.88 -22.97 3.12
N LEU A 125 1.15 -21.71 2.76
CA LEU A 125 2.19 -21.35 1.81
C LEU A 125 3.57 -21.79 2.30
N ARG A 126 3.93 -21.40 3.54
CA ARG A 126 5.24 -21.74 4.12
C ARG A 126 5.48 -23.25 4.10
N ARG A 127 4.49 -24.01 4.57
CA ARG A 127 4.53 -25.49 4.61
C ARG A 127 4.78 -26.09 3.24
N CYS A 128 4.08 -25.59 2.22
CA CYS A 128 4.24 -26.09 0.85
C CYS A 128 5.63 -25.76 0.29
N VAL A 129 6.15 -24.55 0.53
CA VAL A 129 7.52 -24.16 0.12
C VAL A 129 8.57 -25.00 0.81
N GLU A 130 8.47 -25.19 2.13
CA GLU A 130 9.38 -26.04 2.91
C GLU A 130 9.38 -27.48 2.37
N HIS A 131 8.20 -28.05 2.10
CA HIS A 131 8.08 -29.39 1.52
C HIS A 131 8.78 -29.50 0.15
N GLN A 132 8.58 -28.53 -0.74
CA GLN A 132 9.24 -28.50 -2.05
C GLN A 132 10.77 -28.41 -1.90
N LEU A 133 11.26 -27.57 -0.98
CA LEU A 133 12.69 -27.40 -0.70
C LEU A 133 13.36 -28.64 -0.10
N LEU A 134 12.62 -29.46 0.64
CA LEU A 134 13.11 -30.71 1.24
C LEU A 134 13.07 -31.88 0.25
N SER A 135 12.03 -31.91 -0.60
CA SER A 135 11.82 -33.00 -1.57
C SER A 135 12.86 -33.02 -2.69
N ASP A 136 13.39 -31.85 -3.07
CA ASP A 136 14.43 -31.74 -4.10
C ASP A 136 15.51 -30.76 -3.65
N THR A 137 16.71 -31.31 -3.42
CA THR A 137 17.86 -30.57 -2.92
C THR A 137 18.41 -29.56 -3.93
N ASN A 138 18.07 -29.67 -5.21
CA ASN A 138 18.52 -28.76 -6.26
C ASN A 138 17.56 -27.58 -6.51
N LEU A 139 16.36 -27.58 -5.91
CA LEU A 139 15.42 -26.47 -6.07
C LEU A 139 15.89 -25.23 -5.31
N SER A 140 15.87 -24.10 -6.02
CA SER A 140 15.99 -22.78 -5.41
C SER A 140 14.71 -22.36 -4.69
N PRO A 141 14.79 -21.44 -3.71
CA PRO A 141 13.62 -20.86 -3.03
C PRO A 141 12.57 -20.27 -3.99
N ASP A 142 13.00 -19.58 -5.04
CA ASP A 142 12.10 -19.03 -6.08
C ASP A 142 11.33 -20.14 -6.80
N GLN A 143 12.00 -21.24 -7.15
CA GLN A 143 11.36 -22.37 -7.83
C GLN A 143 10.39 -23.11 -6.90
N ALA A 144 10.78 -23.32 -5.64
CA ALA A 144 9.92 -23.93 -4.63
C ALA A 144 8.66 -23.08 -4.39
N LEU A 145 8.82 -21.76 -4.31
CA LEU A 145 7.71 -20.81 -4.20
C LEU A 145 6.78 -20.87 -5.41
N LYS A 146 7.30 -20.87 -6.63
CA LYS A 146 6.49 -21.00 -7.85
C LYS A 146 5.69 -22.31 -7.88
N LYS A 147 6.30 -23.43 -7.47
CA LYS A 147 5.60 -24.71 -7.36
C LYS A 147 4.50 -24.68 -6.29
N ALA A 148 4.79 -24.10 -5.12
CA ALA A 148 3.83 -23.95 -4.05
C ALA A 148 2.62 -23.10 -4.47
N GLN A 149 2.87 -22.01 -5.20
CA GLN A 149 1.83 -21.14 -5.75
C GLN A 149 0.91 -21.89 -6.72
N GLN A 150 1.47 -22.70 -7.63
CA GLN A 150 0.69 -23.52 -8.56
C GLN A 150 -0.16 -24.57 -7.83
N GLN A 151 0.39 -25.18 -6.78
CA GLN A 151 -0.29 -26.20 -6.00
C GLN A 151 -1.45 -25.64 -5.17
N LEU A 152 -1.23 -24.51 -4.50
CA LEU A 152 -2.19 -23.90 -3.57
C LEU A 152 -3.24 -23.03 -4.26
N LYS A 153 -3.03 -22.66 -5.54
CA LYS A 153 -3.95 -21.80 -6.33
C LYS A 153 -4.31 -20.51 -5.59
N LEU A 154 -3.32 -19.88 -4.94
CA LEU A 154 -3.54 -18.66 -4.16
C LEU A 154 -4.03 -17.52 -5.09
N PRO A 155 -5.02 -16.72 -4.65
CA PRO A 155 -5.53 -15.61 -5.46
C PRO A 155 -4.50 -14.49 -5.64
N VAL A 156 -3.58 -14.35 -4.69
CA VAL A 156 -2.48 -13.40 -4.73
C VAL A 156 -1.15 -14.15 -4.58
N VAL A 157 -0.20 -13.79 -5.43
CA VAL A 157 1.08 -14.48 -5.59
C VAL A 157 2.18 -13.66 -4.90
N PRO A 158 2.70 -14.09 -3.73
CA PRO A 158 3.80 -13.39 -3.08
C PRO A 158 5.11 -13.52 -3.86
N SER A 159 5.85 -12.42 -3.92
CA SER A 159 7.25 -12.46 -4.34
C SER A 159 8.09 -13.16 -3.28
N LEU A 160 9.27 -13.64 -3.67
CA LEU A 160 10.17 -14.35 -2.74
C LEU A 160 10.48 -13.52 -1.49
N GLN A 161 10.77 -12.22 -1.67
CA GLN A 161 11.09 -11.29 -0.59
C GLN A 161 9.93 -11.09 0.42
N ARG A 162 8.70 -11.47 0.05
CA ARG A 162 7.53 -11.40 0.94
C ARG A 162 7.33 -12.65 1.80
N LEU A 163 8.14 -13.69 1.63
CA LEU A 163 8.15 -14.80 2.60
C LEU A 163 8.65 -14.31 3.96
N GLN A 164 8.02 -14.78 5.03
CA GLN A 164 8.26 -14.26 6.37
C GLN A 164 9.72 -14.39 6.80
N VAL A 165 10.41 -15.45 6.38
CA VAL A 165 11.83 -15.66 6.71
C VAL A 165 12.72 -14.50 6.24
N TYR A 166 12.44 -13.90 5.08
CA TYR A 166 13.19 -12.74 4.59
C TYR A 166 12.67 -11.43 5.17
N ARG A 167 11.36 -11.32 5.40
CA ARG A 167 10.75 -10.13 6.01
C ARG A 167 11.29 -9.88 7.40
N TRP A 168 11.33 -10.91 8.25
CA TRP A 168 11.92 -10.82 9.59
C TRP A 168 13.44 -10.59 9.53
N ALA A 169 14.15 -11.18 8.56
CA ALA A 169 15.57 -10.89 8.35
C ALA A 169 15.83 -9.40 8.02
N CYS A 170 15.11 -8.84 7.04
CA CYS A 170 15.23 -7.43 6.67
C CYS A 170 14.84 -6.50 7.82
N GLN A 171 13.82 -6.86 8.61
CA GLN A 171 13.42 -6.10 9.80
C GLN A 171 14.48 -6.17 10.91
N ALA A 172 15.10 -7.33 11.14
CA ALA A 172 16.20 -7.49 12.10
C ALA A 172 17.41 -6.60 11.77
N LEU A 173 17.75 -6.46 10.48
CA LEU A 173 18.81 -5.55 10.01
C LEU A 173 18.46 -4.07 10.20
N ALA A 174 17.22 -3.69 9.90
CA ALA A 174 16.78 -2.30 9.93
C ALA A 174 16.47 -1.77 11.35
N THR A 175 16.24 -2.66 12.31
CA THR A 175 15.86 -2.27 13.67
C THR A 175 17.06 -1.71 14.44
N PRO A 176 16.96 -0.53 15.07
CA PRO A 176 18.03 0.06 15.87
C PRO A 176 18.51 -0.85 17.01
N PRO A 177 19.80 -0.83 17.37
CA PRO A 177 20.38 -1.73 18.38
C PRO A 177 19.83 -1.49 19.80
N ASP A 178 19.34 -0.29 20.07
CA ASP A 178 18.72 0.14 21.34
C ASP A 178 17.20 -0.07 21.37
N HIS A 179 16.58 -0.51 20.26
CA HIS A 179 15.14 -0.64 20.22
C HIS A 179 14.66 -1.85 21.06
N PRO A 180 13.67 -1.69 21.96
CA PRO A 180 13.26 -2.73 22.92
C PRO A 180 12.71 -4.01 22.27
N LEU A 181 12.15 -3.92 21.06
CA LEU A 181 11.65 -5.10 20.31
C LEU A 181 12.74 -5.89 19.58
N LEU A 182 13.98 -5.40 19.49
CA LEU A 182 15.01 -6.05 18.67
C LEU A 182 15.22 -7.54 19.04
N PRO A 183 15.29 -7.95 20.32
CA PRO A 183 15.42 -9.36 20.68
C PRO A 183 14.25 -10.22 20.18
N LEU A 184 13.02 -9.69 20.23
CA LEU A 184 11.82 -10.40 19.76
C LEU A 184 11.78 -10.52 18.23
N ILE A 185 12.28 -9.51 17.51
CA ILE A 185 12.42 -9.54 16.04
C ILE A 185 13.42 -10.63 15.63
N TRP A 186 14.56 -10.73 16.34
CA TRP A 186 15.52 -11.81 16.14
C TRP A 186 14.96 -13.18 16.51
N GLN A 187 14.22 -13.27 17.61
CA GLN A 187 13.51 -14.50 18.01
C GLN A 187 12.61 -14.99 16.88
N ARG A 188 11.81 -14.12 16.25
CA ARG A 188 10.93 -14.46 15.12
C ARG A 188 11.71 -14.95 13.90
N PHE A 189 12.79 -14.26 13.53
CA PHE A 189 13.65 -14.70 12.44
C PHE A 189 14.25 -16.09 12.71
N LEU A 190 14.80 -16.31 13.91
CA LEU A 190 15.44 -17.58 14.29
C LEU A 190 14.43 -18.73 14.37
N GLN A 191 13.19 -18.48 14.80
CA GLN A 191 12.09 -19.45 14.77
C GLN A 191 11.78 -19.94 13.34
N LEU A 192 12.01 -19.11 12.32
CA LEU A 192 11.82 -19.47 10.92
C LEU A 192 13.07 -20.12 10.33
N TYR A 193 14.26 -19.61 10.66
CA TYR A 193 15.54 -20.09 10.13
C TYR A 193 15.99 -21.42 10.74
N LEU A 194 15.77 -21.63 12.04
CA LEU A 194 16.15 -22.85 12.78
C LEU A 194 15.00 -23.85 12.89
N ARG A 195 13.93 -23.67 12.13
CA ARG A 195 12.81 -24.61 12.12
C ARG A 195 13.25 -25.97 11.58
N GLN A 196 12.77 -27.05 12.20
CA GLN A 196 12.92 -28.42 11.72
C GLN A 196 11.59 -28.98 11.17
N PRO A 197 11.29 -28.76 9.88
CA PRO A 197 10.16 -29.43 9.23
C PRO A 197 10.45 -30.94 9.08
N GLY A 198 9.54 -31.82 9.48
CA GLY A 198 9.77 -33.27 9.37
C GLY A 198 8.58 -34.15 9.76
N PRO A 199 8.51 -34.68 11.00
CA PRO A 199 7.54 -35.72 11.36
C PRO A 199 6.08 -35.30 11.20
N GLU A 200 5.78 -34.03 11.49
CA GLU A 200 4.46 -33.41 11.31
C GLU A 200 3.98 -33.38 9.84
N TYR A 201 4.88 -33.65 8.89
CA TYR A 201 4.65 -33.62 7.45
C TYR A 201 4.89 -34.95 6.74
N GLY A 202 5.14 -36.03 7.49
CA GLY A 202 5.44 -37.35 6.93
C GLY A 202 6.81 -37.46 6.27
N LEU A 203 7.74 -36.55 6.61
CA LEU A 203 9.14 -36.57 6.18
C LEU A 203 10.03 -37.08 7.32
N ASP A 204 11.18 -37.66 6.97
CA ASP A 204 12.19 -38.07 7.96
C ASP A 204 12.68 -36.88 8.78
N ALA A 205 13.03 -37.12 10.05
CA ALA A 205 13.58 -36.10 10.92
C ALA A 205 14.92 -35.58 10.35
N GLY A 206 14.98 -34.26 10.11
CA GLY A 206 16.09 -33.60 9.46
C GLY A 206 16.71 -32.46 10.29
N GLY A 207 17.76 -31.85 9.73
CA GLY A 207 18.30 -30.59 10.26
C GLY A 207 17.37 -29.40 10.00
N CYS A 208 17.79 -28.21 10.44
CA CYS A 208 17.04 -26.99 10.21
C CYS A 208 16.89 -26.64 8.72
N ILE A 209 15.80 -25.97 8.37
CA ILE A 209 15.48 -25.59 6.98
C ILE A 209 16.20 -24.33 6.50
N GLY A 210 16.71 -23.50 7.41
CA GLY A 210 17.22 -22.15 7.13
C GLY A 210 18.14 -22.05 5.93
N ARG A 211 19.18 -22.90 5.84
CA ARG A 211 20.11 -22.89 4.70
C ARG A 211 19.44 -23.09 3.35
N ARG A 212 18.33 -23.81 3.28
CA ARG A 212 17.59 -24.05 2.04
C ARG A 212 16.99 -22.76 1.49
N PHE A 213 16.64 -21.80 2.36
CA PHE A 213 16.18 -20.47 1.94
C PHE A 213 17.32 -19.54 1.51
N PHE A 214 18.55 -19.71 2.02
CA PHE A 214 19.63 -18.72 1.81
C PHE A 214 20.72 -19.18 0.81
N GLN A 215 20.32 -19.94 -0.24
CA GLN A 215 21.28 -20.53 -1.20
C GLN A 215 21.66 -19.60 -2.36
N GLY A 216 20.78 -18.70 -2.78
CA GLY A 216 21.08 -17.77 -3.88
C GLY A 216 22.03 -16.65 -3.44
N SER A 217 22.71 -16.02 -4.39
CA SER A 217 23.77 -15.03 -4.10
C SER A 217 23.27 -13.85 -3.26
N SER A 218 22.10 -13.31 -3.58
CA SER A 218 21.48 -12.21 -2.84
C SER A 218 21.06 -12.61 -1.42
N GLN A 219 20.49 -13.82 -1.26
CA GLN A 219 20.10 -14.32 0.05
C GLN A 219 21.35 -14.66 0.90
N ALA A 220 22.38 -15.26 0.31
CA ALA A 220 23.63 -15.53 1.01
C ALA A 220 24.28 -14.22 1.51
N ALA A 221 24.21 -13.13 0.75
CA ALA A 221 24.63 -11.81 1.20
C ALA A 221 23.80 -11.33 2.41
N LEU A 222 22.47 -11.43 2.34
CA LEU A 222 21.58 -11.09 3.46
C LEU A 222 21.93 -11.88 4.74
N LEU A 223 22.23 -13.17 4.63
CA LEU A 223 22.62 -13.99 5.79
C LEU A 223 23.98 -13.57 6.38
N ARG A 224 24.92 -13.13 5.55
CA ARG A 224 26.20 -12.58 6.01
C ARG A 224 25.99 -11.23 6.71
N ASP A 225 25.12 -10.39 6.19
CA ASP A 225 24.80 -9.10 6.81
C ASP A 225 24.14 -9.31 8.18
N LEU A 226 23.28 -10.33 8.31
CA LEU A 226 22.70 -10.74 9.60
C LEU A 226 23.77 -11.16 10.61
N ARG A 227 24.78 -11.94 10.20
CA ARG A 227 25.90 -12.30 11.08
C ARG A 227 26.66 -11.08 11.57
N HIS A 228 26.96 -10.15 10.65
CA HIS A 228 27.62 -8.89 11.00
C HIS A 228 26.77 -8.09 12.00
N ARG A 229 25.46 -8.02 11.75
CA ARG A 229 24.52 -7.29 12.61
C ARG A 229 24.46 -7.83 14.04
N ILE A 230 24.55 -9.16 14.23
CA ILE A 230 24.61 -9.74 15.57
C ILE A 230 25.83 -9.24 16.34
N GLN A 231 26.99 -9.19 15.68
CA GLN A 231 28.21 -8.68 16.28
C GLN A 231 28.07 -7.20 16.64
N GLU A 232 27.58 -6.37 15.72
CA GLU A 232 27.34 -4.94 15.98
C GLU A 232 26.44 -4.70 17.21
N VAL A 233 25.33 -5.44 17.32
CA VAL A 233 24.38 -5.30 18.44
C VAL A 233 25.01 -5.77 19.75
N SER A 234 25.78 -6.87 19.71
CA SER A 234 26.53 -7.35 20.86
C SER A 234 27.55 -6.31 21.34
N ASP A 235 28.33 -5.72 20.42
CA ASP A 235 29.33 -4.69 20.74
C ASP A 235 28.69 -3.41 21.28
N PHE A 236 27.53 -3.02 20.74
CA PHE A 236 26.74 -1.90 21.25
C PHE A 236 26.35 -2.11 22.72
N HIS A 237 25.73 -3.24 23.05
CA HIS A 237 25.32 -3.53 24.42
C HIS A 237 26.51 -3.76 25.35
N HIS A 238 27.61 -4.33 24.86
CA HIS A 238 28.82 -4.46 25.64
C HIS A 238 29.37 -3.08 26.02
N THR A 239 29.48 -2.18 25.06
CA THR A 239 29.93 -0.79 25.27
C THR A 239 29.01 -0.05 26.24
N ALA A 240 27.70 -0.15 26.05
CA ALA A 240 26.70 0.47 26.93
C ALA A 240 26.79 -0.05 28.37
N SER A 241 26.96 -1.37 28.55
CA SER A 241 27.11 -1.98 29.88
C SER A 241 28.35 -1.48 30.64
N GLN A 242 29.45 -1.18 29.93
CA GLN A 242 30.67 -0.66 30.55
C GLN A 242 30.54 0.83 30.86
N ALA A 243 29.99 1.63 29.95
CA ALA A 243 29.80 3.07 30.14
C ALA A 243 28.94 3.38 31.38
N LEU A 244 27.86 2.62 31.60
CA LEU A 244 26.97 2.85 32.74
C LEU A 244 27.54 2.39 34.08
N ARG A 245 28.49 1.46 34.11
CA ARG A 245 29.21 1.04 35.34
C ARG A 245 30.22 2.08 35.84
N VAL A 246 30.61 3.03 34.99
CA VAL A 246 31.68 4.02 35.25
C VAL A 246 31.10 5.41 35.55
N ALA A 247 29.78 5.61 35.51
CA ALA A 247 29.15 6.88 35.87
C ALA A 247 29.58 7.31 37.29
N PRO A 248 30.20 8.50 37.47
CA PRO A 248 30.84 8.85 38.72
C PRO A 248 29.82 8.94 39.86
N THR A 249 30.19 8.39 41.01
CA THR A 249 29.60 8.73 42.31
C THR A 249 29.70 10.24 42.51
N HIS A 250 28.65 10.97 42.14
CA HIS A 250 28.51 12.36 42.52
C HIS A 250 28.42 12.44 44.04
N THR A 251 29.44 13.06 44.62
CA THR A 251 29.43 13.60 45.98
C THR A 251 28.14 14.39 46.23
N PRO A 252 27.48 14.21 47.38
CA PRO A 252 26.24 14.90 47.68
C PRO A 252 26.56 16.31 48.14
N ASP A 253 26.75 17.25 47.21
CA ASP A 253 26.65 18.67 47.54
C ASP A 253 26.33 19.50 46.31
N GLN A 254 25.42 20.45 46.50
CA GLN A 254 24.94 21.49 45.57
C GLN A 254 23.80 21.08 44.62
N ARG A 255 22.60 20.94 45.20
CA ARG A 255 21.35 21.27 44.51
C ARG A 255 21.03 22.75 44.76
N GLU A 256 21.44 23.62 43.86
CA GLU A 256 20.81 24.93 43.69
C GLU A 256 20.57 25.24 42.21
N GLY A 257 19.29 25.40 41.87
CA GLY A 257 18.74 26.26 40.83
C GLY A 257 19.43 26.33 39.46
N SER A 258 19.03 25.45 38.54
CA SER A 258 18.99 25.80 37.11
C SER A 258 17.74 25.20 36.48
N HIS A 259 16.74 26.06 36.23
CA HIS A 259 15.63 25.77 35.32
C HIS A 259 16.18 25.80 33.89
N ASN A 260 16.83 24.72 33.46
CA ASN A 260 17.08 24.32 32.06
C ASN A 260 17.98 23.05 31.99
N SER A 261 17.79 22.09 32.90
CA SER A 261 18.36 20.76 32.69
C SER A 261 17.46 19.99 31.71
N PRO A 262 17.99 19.30 30.69
CA PRO A 262 17.23 18.29 29.96
C PRO A 262 16.63 17.32 30.96
N LEU A 263 15.37 16.90 30.73
CA LEU A 263 14.74 15.81 31.48
C LEU A 263 15.71 14.62 31.57
N PRO A 264 15.78 13.90 32.70
CA PRO A 264 16.70 12.79 32.85
C PRO A 264 16.34 11.68 31.85
N VAL A 265 17.19 11.46 30.85
CA VAL A 265 17.04 10.38 29.86
C VAL A 265 17.04 9.04 30.61
N PHE A 266 15.98 8.25 30.46
CA PHE A 266 15.93 6.90 31.05
C PHE A 266 16.92 5.97 30.33
N LEU A 267 17.90 5.41 31.02
CA LEU A 267 18.89 4.53 30.41
C LEU A 267 18.57 3.08 30.76
N THR A 268 18.70 2.18 29.77
CA THR A 268 18.59 0.73 29.97
C THR A 268 19.59 0.24 31.01
N SER A 269 19.19 -0.72 31.84
CA SER A 269 20.04 -1.19 32.94
C SER A 269 21.31 -1.90 32.44
N PRO A 270 22.47 -1.75 33.14
CA PRO A 270 23.69 -2.48 32.81
C PRO A 270 23.52 -4.00 32.84
N GLU A 271 22.63 -4.50 33.70
CA GLU A 271 22.28 -5.92 33.82
C GLU A 271 21.59 -6.41 32.55
N LEU A 272 20.59 -5.68 32.06
CA LEU A 272 19.89 -6.05 30.82
C LEU A 272 20.84 -5.99 29.63
N HIS A 273 21.71 -4.98 29.54
CA HIS A 273 22.75 -4.95 28.50
C HIS A 273 23.68 -6.17 28.58
N THR A 274 24.06 -6.61 29.78
CA THR A 274 24.89 -7.81 29.95
C THR A 274 24.16 -9.08 29.47
N GLU A 275 22.87 -9.19 29.76
CA GLU A 275 22.03 -10.30 29.29
C GLU A 275 21.83 -10.27 27.77
N LEU A 276 21.69 -9.09 27.17
CA LEU A 276 21.60 -8.93 25.71
C LEU A 276 22.90 -9.32 25.01
N VAL A 277 24.07 -8.98 25.56
CA VAL A 277 25.36 -9.47 25.04
C VAL A 277 25.40 -11.00 25.03
N ARG A 278 24.95 -11.65 26.12
CA ARG A 278 24.89 -13.12 26.20
C ARG A 278 23.94 -13.69 25.16
N LEU A 279 22.74 -13.11 25.03
CA LEU A 279 21.72 -13.57 24.09
C LEU A 279 22.18 -13.48 22.63
N PHE A 280 22.74 -12.35 22.22
CA PHE A 280 23.26 -12.17 20.87
C PHE A 280 24.50 -13.06 20.61
N GLY A 281 25.32 -13.33 21.64
CA GLY A 281 26.36 -14.35 21.56
C GLY A 281 25.81 -15.76 21.26
N VAL A 282 24.70 -16.15 21.89
CA VAL A 282 24.00 -17.41 21.59
C VAL A 282 23.49 -17.43 20.14
N PHE A 283 22.92 -16.32 19.65
CA PHE A 283 22.44 -16.22 18.26
C PHE A 283 23.58 -16.37 17.24
N ALA A 284 24.75 -15.80 17.52
CA ALA A 284 25.94 -15.98 16.66
C ALA A 284 26.31 -17.47 16.55
N VAL A 285 26.39 -18.16 17.69
CA VAL A 285 26.68 -19.61 17.74
C VAL A 285 25.69 -20.40 16.89
N TRP A 286 24.38 -20.11 17.00
CA TRP A 286 23.35 -20.81 16.23
C TRP A 286 23.43 -20.56 14.72
N LEU A 287 23.81 -19.36 14.28
CA LEU A 287 23.87 -18.99 12.87
C LEU A 287 25.17 -19.45 12.18
N ASP A 288 26.24 -19.63 12.96
CA ASP A 288 27.54 -20.09 12.46
C ASP A 288 27.67 -21.62 12.44
N ASP A 289 26.95 -22.33 13.31
CA ASP A 289 26.99 -23.78 13.35
C ASP A 289 26.21 -24.43 12.19
N GLU A 290 26.93 -24.86 11.16
CA GLU A 290 26.36 -25.58 10.03
C GLU A 290 25.79 -26.96 10.40
N THR A 291 26.19 -27.56 11.52
CA THR A 291 25.75 -28.91 11.89
C THR A 291 24.27 -28.95 12.22
N LEU A 292 23.74 -27.88 12.82
CA LEU A 292 22.31 -27.68 13.10
C LEU A 292 21.45 -27.77 11.83
N GLN A 293 22.02 -27.40 10.68
CA GLN A 293 21.32 -27.39 9.39
C GLN A 293 21.39 -28.74 8.66
N LYS A 294 22.35 -29.61 8.99
CA LYS A 294 22.66 -30.83 8.20
C LYS A 294 21.89 -32.06 8.65
N LYS A 295 21.64 -32.20 9.95
CA LYS A 295 21.00 -33.39 10.54
C LYS A 295 20.29 -33.03 11.83
N GLU A 296 19.42 -33.92 12.29
CA GLU A 296 18.84 -33.81 13.63
C GLU A 296 19.97 -33.86 14.69
N VAL A 297 19.88 -32.95 15.66
CA VAL A 297 20.86 -32.82 16.74
C VAL A 297 20.21 -33.15 18.07
N TYR A 298 20.87 -34.00 18.87
CA TYR A 298 20.41 -34.27 20.22
C TYR A 298 20.76 -33.08 21.14
N LEU A 299 19.78 -32.21 21.33
CA LEU A 299 19.95 -30.93 22.03
C LEU A 299 20.56 -31.04 23.43
N PRO A 300 20.21 -32.02 24.28
CA PRO A 300 20.77 -32.11 25.64
C PRO A 300 22.30 -32.29 25.69
N THR A 301 22.94 -32.72 24.60
CA THR A 301 24.41 -32.88 24.54
C THR A 301 25.15 -31.64 24.05
N LEU A 302 24.44 -30.60 23.63
CA LEU A 302 25.08 -29.37 23.16
C LEU A 302 25.76 -28.61 24.31
N PRO A 303 26.90 -27.95 24.06
CA PRO A 303 27.56 -27.13 25.07
C PRO A 303 26.65 -26.00 25.60
N PRO A 304 26.83 -25.54 26.85
CA PRO A 304 25.98 -24.51 27.46
C PRO A 304 25.88 -23.21 26.67
N GLN A 305 26.92 -22.86 25.90
CA GLN A 305 26.95 -21.67 25.04
C GLN A 305 25.90 -21.68 23.92
N TYR A 306 25.28 -22.83 23.63
CA TYR A 306 24.16 -22.96 22.70
C TYR A 306 22.81 -22.66 23.34
N ASP A 307 22.71 -22.51 24.67
CA ASP A 307 21.43 -22.49 25.40
C ASP A 307 20.46 -23.57 24.85
N PRO A 308 20.73 -24.87 25.10
CA PRO A 308 19.97 -25.96 24.49
C PRO A 308 18.47 -25.89 24.79
N HIS A 309 18.09 -25.31 25.93
CA HIS A 309 16.69 -25.14 26.31
C HIS A 309 15.98 -24.14 25.38
N ARG A 310 16.54 -22.94 25.15
CA ARG A 310 15.94 -21.99 24.21
C ARG A 310 16.01 -22.48 22.77
N LEU A 311 17.11 -23.13 22.37
CA LEU A 311 17.24 -23.71 21.04
C LEU A 311 16.13 -24.75 20.77
N ALA A 312 15.80 -25.59 21.76
CA ALA A 312 14.68 -26.52 21.68
C ALA A 312 13.33 -25.79 21.49
N LYS A 313 13.09 -24.68 22.22
CA LYS A 313 11.87 -23.88 22.06
C LYS A 313 11.76 -23.30 20.64
N VAL A 314 12.86 -22.79 20.10
CA VAL A 314 12.94 -22.21 18.75
C VAL A 314 12.70 -23.27 17.66
N MET A 315 13.36 -24.43 17.76
CA MET A 315 13.21 -25.53 16.80
C MET A 315 11.80 -26.13 16.78
N ASN A 316 11.14 -26.20 17.96
CA ASN A 316 9.79 -26.76 18.13
C ASN A 316 8.65 -25.74 17.94
N LYS A 317 8.89 -24.61 17.26
CA LYS A 317 7.88 -23.57 16.95
C LYS A 317 7.11 -23.06 18.18
N GLN A 318 7.73 -23.03 19.37
CA GLN A 318 7.08 -22.45 20.55
C GLN A 318 6.99 -20.93 20.40
N GLN A 319 5.78 -20.38 20.54
CA GLN A 319 5.49 -18.96 20.24
C GLN A 319 5.65 -18.01 21.44
N GLU A 320 6.03 -18.51 22.62
CA GLU A 320 6.22 -17.71 23.83
C GLU A 320 7.30 -16.63 23.61
N LEU A 321 6.95 -15.36 23.83
CA LEU A 321 7.85 -14.23 23.65
C LEU A 321 8.85 -14.12 24.81
N TRP A 322 10.12 -13.86 24.50
CA TRP A 322 11.15 -13.66 25.52
C TRP A 322 11.13 -12.23 26.08
N VAL A 323 10.04 -11.89 26.77
CA VAL A 323 9.78 -10.56 27.32
C VAL A 323 10.81 -10.14 28.37
N GLU A 324 11.57 -11.07 28.94
CA GLU A 324 12.69 -10.82 29.86
C GLU A 324 13.86 -10.07 29.22
N TYR A 325 13.97 -10.07 27.89
CA TYR A 325 14.98 -9.30 27.16
C TYR A 325 14.46 -7.98 26.60
N VAL A 326 13.20 -7.64 26.86
CA VAL A 326 12.61 -6.35 26.47
C VAL A 326 12.79 -5.38 27.63
N ASP A 327 13.28 -4.17 27.34
CA ASP A 327 13.38 -3.10 28.32
C ASP A 327 11.99 -2.54 28.65
N GLN A 328 11.25 -3.27 29.49
CA GLN A 328 9.89 -2.89 29.90
C GLN A 328 9.89 -1.55 30.62
N GLU A 329 10.92 -1.26 31.42
CA GLU A 329 10.99 -0.02 32.20
C GLU A 329 11.11 1.18 31.26
N ARG A 330 11.98 1.10 30.25
CA ARG A 330 12.07 2.13 29.20
C ARG A 330 10.77 2.27 28.43
N VAL A 331 10.12 1.15 28.10
CA VAL A 331 8.85 1.18 27.36
C VAL A 331 7.77 1.95 28.12
N HIS A 332 7.63 1.72 29.42
CA HIS A 332 6.69 2.42 30.29
C HIS A 332 7.13 3.87 30.59
N TYR A 333 8.44 4.13 30.67
CA TYR A 333 8.95 5.48 30.88
C TYR A 333 8.56 6.41 29.73
N ASP A 334 8.77 6.00 28.47
CA ASP A 334 8.42 6.87 27.34
C ASP A 334 6.90 7.10 27.24
N GLU A 335 6.06 6.12 27.62
CA GLU A 335 4.60 6.33 27.68
C GLU A 335 4.27 7.43 28.70
N LYS A 336 4.91 7.40 29.88
CA LYS A 336 4.76 8.46 30.90
C LYS A 336 5.27 9.81 30.41
N ASP A 337 6.38 9.84 29.69
CA ASP A 337 6.96 11.08 29.15
C ASP A 337 6.03 11.74 28.13
N VAL A 338 5.47 10.95 27.20
CA VAL A 338 4.48 11.46 26.23
C VAL A 338 3.19 11.93 26.92
N LEU A 339 2.75 11.25 27.99
CA LEU A 339 1.61 11.69 28.81
C LEU A 339 1.93 12.99 29.56
N ALA A 340 3.14 13.16 30.09
CA ALA A 340 3.57 14.36 30.78
C ALA A 340 3.64 15.56 29.82
N LEU A 341 4.14 15.36 28.60
CA LEU A 341 4.12 16.38 27.54
C LEU A 341 2.67 16.85 27.25
N TRP A 342 1.71 15.93 27.23
CA TRP A 342 0.31 16.27 27.03
C TRP A 342 -0.29 17.10 28.19
N GLU A 343 0.07 16.80 29.43
CA GLU A 343 -0.33 17.62 30.58
C GLU A 343 0.32 19.02 30.56
N ASN A 344 1.56 19.14 30.06
CA ASN A 344 2.19 20.43 29.81
C ASN A 344 1.43 21.24 28.74
N VAL A 345 1.03 20.61 27.63
CA VAL A 345 0.22 21.25 26.58
C VAL A 345 -1.16 21.69 27.10
N LYS A 346 -1.79 20.93 28.00
CA LYS A 346 -3.04 21.33 28.65
C LYS A 346 -2.87 22.48 29.64
N SER A 347 -1.70 22.59 30.27
CA SER A 347 -1.41 23.58 31.31
C SER A 347 -0.76 24.85 30.78
N GLU A 348 -0.30 24.87 29.51
CA GLU A 348 0.04 26.12 28.84
C GLU A 348 -1.21 27.02 28.77
N PRO A 349 -1.17 28.22 29.37
CA PRO A 349 -2.29 29.12 29.31
C PRO A 349 -2.47 29.54 27.86
N ALA A 350 -3.66 29.28 27.30
CA ALA A 350 -4.08 29.82 26.02
C ALA A 350 -3.76 31.32 26.00
N PHE A 351 -2.71 31.70 25.29
CA PHE A 351 -2.21 33.06 25.17
C PHE A 351 -3.27 33.85 24.37
N ASN A 352 -4.33 34.29 25.06
CA ASN A 352 -5.33 35.32 24.74
C ASN A 352 -6.62 35.09 25.53
N GLN A 353 -6.57 35.23 26.86
CA GLN A 353 -7.73 35.73 27.62
C GLN A 353 -7.26 36.86 28.52
N SER A 354 -7.04 38.02 27.90
CA SER A 354 -6.98 39.29 28.58
C SER A 354 -8.34 39.60 29.21
N SER A 355 -8.48 39.31 30.50
CA SER A 355 -9.03 40.23 31.51
C SER A 355 -9.23 39.49 32.83
N ASN A 356 -8.40 39.84 33.82
CA ASN A 356 -8.75 39.66 35.23
C ASN A 356 -10.13 40.28 35.49
N PRO A 357 -10.92 39.71 36.41
CA PRO A 357 -10.89 40.32 37.73
C PRO A 357 -10.82 39.31 38.88
N ALA A 358 -9.96 39.67 39.83
CA ALA A 358 -10.13 39.55 41.28
C ALA A 358 -11.07 38.45 41.82
N PHE A 359 -10.45 37.52 42.55
CA PHE A 359 -10.88 37.11 43.90
C PHE A 359 -12.39 36.84 44.06
N THR A 360 -12.84 35.62 43.75
CA THR A 360 -14.15 35.15 44.22
C THR A 360 -14.05 33.74 44.78
N ASP A 361 -14.48 33.62 46.02
CA ASP A 361 -14.49 32.44 46.89
C ASP A 361 -15.23 31.26 46.23
N TYR A 362 -14.52 30.14 46.03
CA TYR A 362 -14.99 28.97 45.24
C TYR A 362 -16.01 28.09 45.99
N THR A 363 -16.25 28.34 47.27
CA THR A 363 -17.09 27.53 48.17
C THR A 363 -18.53 28.05 48.32
N ASN A 364 -18.88 29.20 47.74
CA ASN A 364 -20.22 29.77 47.90
C ASN A 364 -21.20 29.31 46.78
N PRO A 365 -22.28 28.56 47.10
CA PRO A 365 -23.21 28.00 46.11
C PRO A 365 -24.04 29.04 45.35
N THR A 366 -24.32 30.22 45.92
CA THR A 366 -25.02 31.31 45.20
C THR A 366 -24.12 31.98 44.18
N ALA A 367 -22.84 32.18 44.49
CA ALA A 367 -21.83 32.68 43.55
C ALA A 367 -21.53 31.66 42.43
N ALA A 368 -21.66 30.36 42.69
CA ALA A 368 -21.53 29.33 41.67
C ALA A 368 -22.62 29.44 40.59
N ARG A 369 -23.87 29.72 40.97
CA ARG A 369 -24.98 29.89 40.01
C ARG A 369 -24.74 31.09 39.09
N GLU A 370 -24.36 32.24 39.63
CA GLU A 370 -24.10 33.45 38.83
C GLU A 370 -22.89 33.28 37.90
N ARG A 371 -21.85 32.58 38.36
CA ARG A 371 -20.66 32.27 37.57
C ARG A 371 -20.95 31.27 36.44
N ILE A 372 -21.76 30.24 36.71
CA ILE A 372 -22.23 29.30 35.69
C ILE A 372 -23.11 30.03 34.67
N GLN A 373 -24.02 30.89 35.13
CA GLN A 373 -24.95 31.60 34.28
C GLN A 373 -24.24 32.66 33.41
N SER A 374 -23.24 33.37 33.95
CA SER A 374 -22.45 34.33 33.16
C SER A 374 -21.50 33.65 32.17
N ASN A 375 -20.96 32.46 32.48
CA ASN A 375 -20.21 31.65 31.52
C ASN A 375 -21.12 31.07 30.44
N LEU A 376 -22.33 30.58 30.79
CA LEU A 376 -23.31 30.09 29.82
C LEU A 376 -23.78 31.18 28.86
N GLN A 377 -23.86 32.43 29.31
CA GLN A 377 -24.20 33.58 28.45
C GLN A 377 -23.06 34.01 27.51
N LYS A 378 -21.81 33.60 27.79
CA LYS A 378 -20.65 33.83 26.90
C LYS A 378 -20.53 32.79 25.79
N HIS A 379 -21.20 31.64 25.94
CA HIS A 379 -21.26 30.65 24.88
C HIS A 379 -22.31 31.06 23.83
N PRO A 380 -22.01 30.93 22.52
CA PRO A 380 -23.01 31.13 21.49
C PRO A 380 -24.19 30.17 21.72
N VAL A 381 -25.42 30.64 21.50
CA VAL A 381 -26.64 29.85 21.66
C VAL A 381 -26.47 28.53 20.91
N PRO A 382 -26.74 27.36 21.54
CA PRO A 382 -26.64 26.08 20.86
C PRO A 382 -27.46 26.13 19.58
N GLN A 383 -26.79 25.92 18.44
CA GLN A 383 -27.50 25.78 17.17
C GLN A 383 -28.46 24.60 17.29
N SER A 384 -29.67 24.76 16.76
CA SER A 384 -30.63 23.67 16.66
C SER A 384 -29.97 22.45 16.04
N ALA A 385 -30.40 21.25 16.47
CA ALA A 385 -29.94 20.01 15.85
C ALA A 385 -30.01 20.16 14.32
N PRO A 386 -28.93 19.84 13.58
CA PRO A 386 -28.95 19.92 12.13
C PRO A 386 -30.16 19.15 11.61
N GLU A 387 -30.93 19.75 10.70
CA GLU A 387 -32.02 19.02 10.06
C GLU A 387 -31.46 17.70 9.50
N LEU A 388 -32.12 16.59 9.86
CA LEU A 388 -31.84 15.28 9.29
C LEU A 388 -32.11 15.35 7.79
N GLN A 389 -31.09 15.71 7.02
CA GLN A 389 -31.15 15.68 5.57
C GLN A 389 -31.19 14.21 5.16
N SER A 390 -32.29 13.82 4.50
CA SER A 390 -32.36 12.57 3.77
C SER A 390 -31.16 12.51 2.82
N GLN A 391 -30.23 11.60 3.08
CA GLN A 391 -29.09 11.38 2.19
C GLN A 391 -29.64 10.84 0.87
N LYS A 392 -29.61 11.69 -0.17
CA LYS A 392 -29.88 11.26 -1.53
C LYS A 392 -28.77 10.30 -1.96
N ALA A 393 -29.13 9.17 -2.57
CA ALA A 393 -28.16 8.22 -3.08
C ALA A 393 -27.13 8.94 -3.98
N PRO A 394 -25.81 8.70 -3.78
CA PRO A 394 -24.77 9.42 -4.50
C PRO A 394 -24.77 9.15 -6.00
N VAL A 395 -25.44 8.10 -6.46
CA VAL A 395 -25.63 7.75 -7.87
C VAL A 395 -27.13 7.65 -8.14
N SER A 396 -27.57 8.15 -9.30
CA SER A 396 -28.98 8.08 -9.69
C SER A 396 -29.39 6.64 -10.03
N GLU A 397 -30.66 6.31 -9.85
CA GLU A 397 -31.18 5.00 -10.25
C GLU A 397 -31.27 4.87 -11.77
N VAL A 398 -31.03 3.65 -12.27
CA VAL A 398 -31.16 3.33 -13.69
C VAL A 398 -32.64 3.22 -14.06
N PRO A 399 -33.16 4.05 -14.99
CA PRO A 399 -34.56 3.97 -15.39
C PRO A 399 -34.88 2.62 -16.02
N SER A 400 -35.99 2.00 -15.61
CA SER A 400 -36.41 0.67 -16.10
C SER A 400 -36.60 0.61 -17.62
N ALA A 401 -36.98 1.74 -18.24
CA ALA A 401 -37.08 1.88 -19.69
C ALA A 401 -35.75 1.60 -20.41
N CYS A 402 -34.60 1.91 -19.79
CA CYS A 402 -33.29 1.63 -20.37
C CYS A 402 -33.01 0.13 -20.52
N LEU A 403 -33.70 -0.74 -19.77
CA LEU A 403 -33.49 -2.19 -19.84
C LEU A 403 -34.25 -2.86 -21.00
N THR A 404 -35.22 -2.17 -21.60
CA THR A 404 -36.09 -2.71 -22.65
C THR A 404 -36.09 -1.89 -23.94
N ASP A 405 -35.73 -0.60 -23.88
CA ASP A 405 -35.58 0.29 -25.03
C ASP A 405 -34.11 0.60 -25.36
N THR A 406 -33.72 0.29 -26.60
CA THR A 406 -32.36 0.51 -27.10
C THR A 406 -31.98 1.98 -27.19
N ALA A 407 -32.91 2.88 -27.49
CA ALA A 407 -32.61 4.30 -27.64
C ALA A 407 -32.28 4.93 -26.27
N SER A 408 -33.10 4.64 -25.27
CA SER A 408 -32.90 5.06 -23.88
C SER A 408 -31.58 4.52 -23.31
N ALA A 409 -31.29 3.22 -23.52
CA ALA A 409 -30.03 2.60 -23.11
C ALA A 409 -28.81 3.28 -23.73
N CYS A 410 -28.83 3.53 -25.04
CA CYS A 410 -27.74 4.17 -25.75
C CYS A 410 -27.53 5.62 -25.31
N SER A 411 -28.60 6.35 -24.97
CA SER A 411 -28.50 7.73 -24.45
C SER A 411 -27.85 7.77 -23.08
N LEU A 412 -28.24 6.85 -22.18
CA LEU A 412 -27.65 6.72 -20.85
C LEU A 412 -26.15 6.41 -20.94
N LEU A 413 -25.80 5.37 -21.71
CA LEU A 413 -24.40 5.00 -21.92
C LEU A 413 -23.59 6.10 -22.62
N GLN A 414 -24.20 6.84 -23.56
CA GLN A 414 -23.52 7.98 -24.19
C GLN A 414 -23.13 9.02 -23.16
N GLN A 415 -24.05 9.40 -22.28
CA GLN A 415 -23.81 10.42 -21.26
C GLN A 415 -22.69 10.00 -20.31
N ASP A 416 -22.77 8.79 -19.75
CA ASP A 416 -21.81 8.30 -18.77
C ASP A 416 -20.43 8.05 -19.37
N LEU A 417 -20.35 7.36 -20.50
CA LEU A 417 -19.09 7.01 -21.14
C LEU A 417 -18.38 8.24 -21.73
N SER A 418 -19.10 9.31 -22.06
CA SER A 418 -18.46 10.58 -22.47
C SER A 418 -17.63 11.18 -21.34
N CYS A 419 -18.09 11.09 -20.09
CA CYS A 419 -17.31 11.56 -18.94
C CYS A 419 -15.98 10.79 -18.79
N LEU A 420 -16.02 9.47 -18.98
CA LEU A 420 -14.82 8.62 -18.97
C LEU A 420 -13.88 8.94 -20.13
N GLN A 421 -14.42 9.16 -21.33
CA GLN A 421 -13.62 9.51 -22.51
C GLN A 421 -12.95 10.88 -22.36
N ASP A 422 -13.64 11.87 -21.82
CA ASP A 422 -13.08 13.21 -21.59
C ASP A 422 -11.97 13.16 -20.54
N GLN A 423 -12.12 12.35 -19.49
CA GLN A 423 -11.05 12.12 -18.52
C GLN A 423 -9.83 11.44 -19.15
N ALA A 424 -10.03 10.46 -20.03
CA ALA A 424 -8.92 9.82 -20.74
C ALA A 424 -8.17 10.82 -21.62
N ARG A 425 -8.90 11.67 -22.37
CA ARG A 425 -8.30 12.75 -23.18
C ARG A 425 -7.48 13.71 -22.32
N PHE A 426 -8.03 14.13 -21.18
CA PHE A 426 -7.33 15.01 -20.24
C PHE A 426 -6.04 14.36 -19.72
N ALA A 427 -6.11 13.07 -19.32
CA ALA A 427 -4.94 12.35 -18.83
C ALA A 427 -3.84 12.18 -19.89
N VAL A 428 -4.21 11.89 -21.14
CA VAL A 428 -3.26 11.76 -22.26
C VAL A 428 -2.64 13.12 -22.61
N SER A 429 -3.42 14.19 -22.60
CA SER A 429 -2.90 15.55 -22.81
C SER A 429 -1.89 15.93 -21.73
N ARG A 430 -2.17 15.58 -20.47
CA ARG A 430 -1.27 15.84 -19.34
C ARG A 430 0.02 15.01 -19.45
N GLU A 431 -0.08 13.74 -19.82
CA GLU A 431 1.09 12.89 -20.08
C GLU A 431 1.96 13.51 -21.19
N ALA A 432 1.36 13.95 -22.29
CA ALA A 432 2.09 14.61 -23.38
C ALA A 432 2.77 15.91 -22.93
N GLN A 433 2.10 16.72 -22.11
CA GLN A 433 2.69 17.93 -21.52
C GLN A 433 3.88 17.61 -20.61
N GLN A 434 3.78 16.55 -19.80
CA GLN A 434 4.89 16.12 -18.95
C GLN A 434 6.11 15.71 -19.79
N VAL A 435 5.89 14.88 -20.82
CA VAL A 435 6.96 14.45 -21.74
C VAL A 435 7.61 15.65 -22.43
N ALA A 436 6.82 16.65 -22.83
CA ALA A 436 7.35 17.86 -23.47
C ALA A 436 8.26 18.66 -22.51
N LEU A 437 7.80 18.92 -21.28
CA LEU A 437 8.58 19.65 -20.28
C LEU A 437 9.86 18.91 -19.87
N GLU A 438 9.77 17.59 -19.69
CA GLU A 438 10.94 16.77 -19.36
C GLU A 438 11.94 16.71 -20.53
N SER A 439 11.46 16.68 -21.78
CA SER A 439 12.32 16.75 -22.97
C SER A 439 13.03 18.11 -23.05
N GLU A 440 12.31 19.22 -22.83
CA GLU A 440 12.91 20.56 -22.81
C GLU A 440 13.95 20.70 -21.70
N LEU A 441 13.70 20.11 -20.52
CA LEU A 441 14.66 20.05 -19.44
C LEU A 441 15.92 19.27 -19.86
N LEU A 442 15.77 18.11 -20.51
CA LEU A 442 16.90 17.31 -21.01
C LEU A 442 17.72 18.05 -22.07
N GLU A 443 17.08 18.84 -22.93
CA GLU A 443 17.75 19.67 -23.94
C GLU A 443 18.47 20.88 -23.31
N SER A 444 17.93 21.43 -22.23
CA SER A 444 18.49 22.60 -21.53
C SER A 444 19.66 22.25 -20.61
N LEU A 445 19.66 21.08 -19.98
CA LEU A 445 20.70 20.67 -19.01
C LEU A 445 22.14 20.73 -19.55
N PRO A 446 22.45 20.30 -20.80
CA PRO A 446 23.80 20.43 -21.35
C PRO A 446 24.27 21.88 -21.54
N LEU A 447 23.35 22.84 -21.63
CA LEU A 447 23.68 24.26 -21.84
C LEU A 447 24.29 24.88 -20.58
N LEU A 448 24.00 24.36 -19.38
CA LEU A 448 24.65 24.76 -18.12
C LEU A 448 26.17 24.57 -18.14
N TYR A 449 26.67 23.69 -19.00
CA TYR A 449 28.10 23.37 -19.09
C TYR A 449 28.76 24.05 -20.29
N ARG A 450 28.06 24.96 -20.97
CA ARG A 450 28.62 25.79 -22.06
C ARG A 450 28.85 27.21 -21.56
N ASN A 451 30.11 27.64 -21.50
CA ASN A 451 30.47 29.03 -21.27
C ASN A 451 30.13 29.89 -22.49
N LYS A 452 28.87 30.31 -22.63
CA LYS A 452 28.47 31.42 -23.50
C LYS A 452 28.08 32.61 -22.62
N PRO A 453 28.92 33.65 -22.49
CA PRO A 453 28.53 34.85 -21.79
C PRO A 453 27.45 35.58 -22.61
N GLU A 454 26.22 35.55 -22.14
CA GLU A 454 25.11 36.30 -22.74
C GLU A 454 25.01 37.68 -22.05
N GLN A 455 25.06 38.74 -22.86
CA GLN A 455 25.14 40.12 -22.40
C GLN A 455 23.78 40.80 -22.52
N VAL A 456 23.13 41.10 -21.40
CA VAL A 456 21.88 41.86 -21.36
C VAL A 456 22.20 43.33 -21.10
N THR A 457 21.77 44.22 -21.99
CA THR A 457 21.95 45.67 -21.82
C THR A 457 20.69 46.29 -21.23
N MET A 458 20.79 46.82 -20.01
CA MET A 458 19.70 47.47 -19.31
C MET A 458 19.88 48.99 -19.35
N ALA A 459 18.81 49.74 -19.66
CA ALA A 459 18.81 51.19 -19.63
C ALA A 459 18.35 51.69 -18.25
N LEU A 460 19.25 52.34 -17.50
CA LEU A 460 18.95 53.00 -16.23
C LEU A 460 18.63 54.48 -16.47
N GLU A 461 17.37 54.84 -16.33
CA GLU A 461 16.93 56.22 -16.46
C GLU A 461 17.25 57.03 -15.19
N CYS A 462 17.89 58.17 -15.37
CA CYS A 462 18.13 59.14 -14.32
C CYS A 462 16.83 59.90 -13.97
N ARG A 463 16.25 59.60 -12.80
CA ARG A 463 15.16 60.40 -12.21
C ARG A 463 15.75 61.58 -11.42
N GLY A 464 16.33 62.54 -12.14
CA GLY A 464 17.07 63.66 -11.55
C GLY A 464 16.18 64.61 -10.74
N GLN A 465 16.58 64.93 -9.50
CA GLN A 465 15.92 66.00 -8.73
C GLN A 465 16.80 66.71 -7.68
N ARG A 466 18.13 66.56 -7.66
CA ARG A 466 18.96 67.17 -6.59
C ARG A 466 20.19 68.00 -6.98
N SER A 467 20.47 68.24 -8.26
CA SER A 467 21.47 69.24 -8.66
C SER A 467 21.18 69.70 -10.09
N GLY A 468 21.16 71.02 -10.31
CA GLY A 468 20.64 71.67 -11.53
C GLY A 468 21.42 71.44 -12.84
N GLN A 469 21.76 70.19 -13.18
CA GLN A 469 22.19 69.81 -14.53
C GLN A 469 21.15 68.88 -15.17
N PRO A 470 20.75 69.11 -16.44
CA PRO A 470 19.81 68.24 -17.14
C PRO A 470 20.45 66.87 -17.40
N CYS A 471 19.75 65.79 -17.07
CA CYS A 471 20.27 64.43 -17.30
C CYS A 471 20.40 64.16 -18.80
N GLN A 472 21.57 63.64 -19.23
CA GLN A 472 21.96 63.51 -20.64
C GLN A 472 21.42 62.24 -21.33
N GLY A 473 20.60 61.43 -20.65
CA GLY A 473 20.03 60.18 -21.17
C GLY A 473 20.11 59.03 -20.17
N ALA A 474 19.57 57.87 -20.56
CA ALA A 474 19.68 56.65 -19.76
C ALA A 474 21.11 56.09 -19.80
N ALA A 475 21.64 55.66 -18.65
CA ALA A 475 22.90 54.93 -18.60
C ALA A 475 22.65 53.48 -19.03
N HIS A 476 23.31 53.01 -20.08
CA HIS A 476 23.21 51.63 -20.52
C HIS A 476 24.25 50.78 -19.79
N ILE A 477 23.80 49.84 -18.96
CA ILE A 477 24.66 48.89 -18.24
C ILE A 477 24.51 47.52 -18.88
N THR A 478 25.63 46.92 -19.27
CA THR A 478 25.66 45.54 -19.77
C THR A 478 25.97 44.60 -18.61
N VAL A 479 25.02 43.72 -18.30
CA VAL A 479 25.15 42.68 -17.27
C VAL A 479 25.28 41.33 -17.98
N THR A 480 26.26 40.52 -17.58
CA THR A 480 26.33 39.11 -17.97
C THR A 480 25.49 38.28 -17.00
N GLN A 481 24.44 37.64 -17.51
CA GLN A 481 23.56 36.75 -16.73
C GLN A 481 23.50 35.38 -17.41
N ASP A 482 23.35 34.33 -16.60
CA ASP A 482 23.12 32.96 -17.08
C ASP A 482 21.59 32.70 -17.16
N GLU A 483 21.00 32.95 -18.34
CA GLU A 483 19.55 32.79 -18.57
C GLU A 483 19.11 31.32 -18.48
N VAL A 484 20.03 30.40 -18.78
CA VAL A 484 19.80 28.94 -18.79
C VAL A 484 19.45 28.42 -17.39
N GLU A 485 20.14 28.89 -16.35
CA GLU A 485 19.85 28.48 -14.97
C GLU A 485 18.43 28.87 -14.55
N SER A 486 17.99 30.07 -14.93
CA SER A 486 16.63 30.55 -14.63
C SER A 486 15.55 29.77 -15.37
N GLN A 487 15.79 29.42 -16.65
CA GLN A 487 14.89 28.59 -17.44
C GLN A 487 14.75 27.18 -16.84
N ILE A 488 15.86 26.57 -16.40
CA ILE A 488 15.84 25.23 -15.78
C ILE A 488 15.10 25.24 -14.44
N VAL A 489 15.26 26.30 -13.64
CA VAL A 489 14.49 26.46 -12.40
C VAL A 489 13.00 26.57 -12.69
N SER A 490 12.60 27.34 -13.71
CA SER A 490 11.20 27.43 -14.16
C SER A 490 10.66 26.07 -14.60
N LEU A 491 11.37 25.36 -15.49
CA LEU A 491 10.97 24.05 -15.99
C LEU A 491 10.79 23.02 -14.87
N ARG A 492 11.69 23.00 -13.89
CA ARG A 492 11.57 22.13 -12.71
C ARG A 492 10.34 22.48 -11.86
N SER A 493 10.02 23.77 -11.73
CA SER A 493 8.82 24.23 -11.04
C SER A 493 7.56 23.77 -11.77
N ASP A 494 7.50 23.93 -13.09
CA ASP A 494 6.35 23.57 -13.92
C ASP A 494 6.11 22.05 -13.92
N ILE A 495 7.18 21.25 -14.01
CA ILE A 495 7.10 19.78 -13.87
C ILE A 495 6.53 19.40 -12.51
N LYS A 496 7.02 20.03 -11.43
CA LYS A 496 6.55 19.74 -10.06
C LYS A 496 5.09 20.15 -9.86
N GLN A 497 4.67 21.26 -10.45
CA GLN A 497 3.27 21.69 -10.43
C GLN A 497 2.39 20.65 -11.13
N LEU A 498 2.76 20.24 -12.35
CA LEU A 498 2.01 19.24 -13.12
C LEU A 498 1.89 17.90 -12.37
N GLN A 499 2.96 17.46 -11.71
CA GLN A 499 2.96 16.26 -10.87
C GLN A 499 2.04 16.40 -9.65
N THR A 500 2.00 17.57 -9.03
CA THR A 500 1.12 17.85 -7.88
C THR A 500 -0.35 17.82 -8.32
N GLU A 501 -0.67 18.44 -9.45
CA GLU A 501 -2.01 18.41 -10.05
C GLU A 501 -2.43 16.98 -10.44
N ALA A 502 -1.49 16.16 -10.90
CA ALA A 502 -1.76 14.76 -11.24
C ALA A 502 -2.12 13.87 -10.04
N MET A 503 -1.72 14.25 -8.83
CA MET A 503 -2.01 13.54 -7.58
C MET A 503 -3.38 13.92 -6.98
N THR A 504 -4.08 14.88 -7.58
CA THR A 504 -5.42 15.27 -7.11
C THR A 504 -6.45 14.15 -7.36
N PRO A 505 -7.42 13.95 -6.45
CA PRO A 505 -8.43 12.92 -6.61
C PRO A 505 -9.30 13.21 -7.85
N PRO A 506 -9.78 12.16 -8.56
CA PRO A 506 -10.62 12.35 -9.72
C PRO A 506 -11.97 12.99 -9.35
N PRO A 507 -12.61 13.73 -10.27
CA PRO A 507 -13.92 14.33 -10.04
C PRO A 507 -14.98 13.28 -9.65
N GLN A 508 -15.85 13.61 -8.70
CA GLN A 508 -16.91 12.71 -8.25
C GLN A 508 -17.85 12.29 -9.39
N SER A 509 -18.08 13.18 -10.37
CA SER A 509 -18.89 12.89 -11.56
C SER A 509 -18.37 11.69 -12.37
N LEU A 510 -17.05 11.49 -12.39
CA LEU A 510 -16.42 10.35 -13.07
C LEU A 510 -16.79 9.02 -12.39
N ALA A 511 -16.68 8.99 -11.05
CA ALA A 511 -17.06 7.83 -10.26
C ALA A 511 -18.56 7.54 -10.37
N GLN A 512 -19.39 8.59 -10.36
CA GLN A 512 -20.84 8.46 -10.54
C GLN A 512 -21.19 7.87 -11.91
N ALA A 513 -20.58 8.35 -12.99
CA ALA A 513 -20.79 7.85 -14.34
C ALA A 513 -20.38 6.37 -14.48
N ALA A 514 -19.21 6.00 -13.94
CA ALA A 514 -18.73 4.62 -13.95
C ALA A 514 -19.68 3.67 -13.19
N VAL A 515 -20.09 4.05 -11.97
CA VAL A 515 -21.01 3.24 -11.15
C VAL A 515 -22.40 3.18 -11.80
N HIS A 516 -22.88 4.27 -12.42
CA HIS A 516 -24.17 4.29 -13.08
C HIS A 516 -24.21 3.34 -14.29
N THR A 517 -23.15 3.32 -15.11
CA THR A 517 -23.00 2.36 -16.20
C THR A 517 -22.89 0.91 -15.69
N GLU A 518 -22.18 0.67 -14.59
CA GLU A 518 -22.12 -0.66 -13.96
C GLU A 518 -23.48 -1.13 -13.45
N ASN A 519 -24.22 -0.25 -12.77
CA ASN A 519 -25.58 -0.54 -12.31
C ASN A 519 -26.49 -0.88 -13.48
N PHE A 520 -26.36 -0.18 -14.61
CA PHE A 520 -27.10 -0.48 -15.83
C PHE A 520 -26.75 -1.87 -16.39
N ILE A 521 -25.46 -2.19 -16.56
CA ILE A 521 -25.02 -3.50 -17.07
C ILE A 521 -25.50 -4.62 -16.13
N THR A 522 -25.39 -4.41 -14.81
CA THR A 522 -25.79 -5.37 -13.79
C THR A 522 -27.29 -5.65 -13.84
N ALA A 523 -28.09 -4.59 -13.86
CA ALA A 523 -29.55 -4.70 -13.97
C ALA A 523 -29.95 -5.41 -15.27
N LEU A 524 -29.29 -5.10 -16.37
CA LEU A 524 -29.55 -5.69 -17.69
C LEU A 524 -29.22 -7.19 -17.72
N VAL A 525 -28.06 -7.59 -17.20
CA VAL A 525 -27.64 -9.00 -17.14
C VAL A 525 -28.56 -9.79 -16.21
N ASN A 526 -28.91 -9.25 -15.05
CA ASN A 526 -29.82 -9.91 -14.11
C ASN A 526 -31.21 -10.07 -14.70
N LEU A 527 -31.72 -9.05 -15.38
CA LEU A 527 -33.00 -9.12 -16.08
C LEU A 527 -32.97 -10.17 -17.20
N TYR A 528 -31.90 -10.22 -18.00
CA TYR A 528 -31.75 -11.22 -19.06
C TYR A 528 -31.69 -12.65 -18.52
N LYS A 529 -30.95 -12.88 -17.43
CA LYS A 529 -30.87 -14.19 -16.77
C LYS A 529 -32.21 -14.62 -16.18
N ALA A 530 -32.97 -13.69 -15.61
CA ALA A 530 -34.29 -13.98 -15.07
C ALA A 530 -35.34 -14.21 -16.18
N GLN A 531 -35.29 -13.38 -17.24
CA GLN A 531 -36.26 -13.36 -18.33
C GLN A 531 -35.58 -12.99 -19.67
N PRO A 532 -35.09 -13.97 -20.43
CA PRO A 532 -34.42 -13.73 -21.71
C PRO A 532 -35.44 -13.39 -22.80
N THR A 533 -35.76 -12.10 -22.93
CA THR A 533 -36.65 -11.59 -23.99
C THR A 533 -35.87 -10.98 -25.15
N ALA A 534 -36.46 -10.97 -26.36
CA ALA A 534 -35.84 -10.37 -27.54
C ALA A 534 -35.63 -8.84 -27.40
N ALA A 535 -36.39 -8.16 -26.54
CA ALA A 535 -36.17 -6.74 -26.24
C ALA A 535 -34.89 -6.56 -25.41
N VAL A 536 -34.75 -7.29 -24.30
CA VAL A 536 -33.56 -7.24 -23.43
C VAL A 536 -32.30 -7.69 -24.17
N GLN A 537 -32.39 -8.73 -25.02
CA GLN A 537 -31.29 -9.15 -25.89
C GLN A 537 -30.83 -8.02 -26.83
N ARG A 538 -31.77 -7.32 -27.47
CA ARG A 538 -31.44 -6.18 -28.35
C ARG A 538 -30.78 -5.03 -27.59
N VAL A 539 -31.22 -4.75 -26.36
CA VAL A 539 -30.58 -3.76 -25.49
C VAL A 539 -29.16 -4.20 -25.13
N GLY A 540 -28.93 -5.46 -24.76
CA GLY A 540 -27.60 -5.99 -24.47
C GLY A 540 -26.63 -5.91 -25.66
N VAL A 541 -27.10 -6.27 -26.85
CA VAL A 541 -26.32 -6.13 -28.09
C VAL A 541 -26.03 -4.65 -28.38
N ALA A 542 -27.02 -3.77 -28.25
CA ALA A 542 -26.83 -2.33 -28.47
C ALA A 542 -25.84 -1.73 -27.46
N ALA A 543 -25.94 -2.10 -26.18
CA ALA A 543 -25.04 -1.70 -25.12
C ALA A 543 -23.60 -2.15 -25.42
N PHE A 544 -23.40 -3.40 -25.85
CA PHE A 544 -22.07 -3.91 -26.24
C PHE A 544 -21.41 -3.02 -27.29
N TYR A 545 -22.07 -2.81 -28.43
CA TYR A 545 -21.49 -1.97 -29.49
C TYR A 545 -21.36 -0.50 -29.08
N LYS A 546 -22.22 -0.03 -28.17
CA LYS A 546 -22.11 1.31 -27.62
C LYS A 546 -20.83 1.46 -26.80
N VAL A 547 -20.55 0.56 -25.88
CA VAL A 547 -19.29 0.57 -25.10
C VAL A 547 -18.09 0.44 -26.03
N VAL A 548 -18.14 -0.48 -27.00
CA VAL A 548 -17.06 -0.66 -28.00
C VAL A 548 -16.79 0.63 -28.78
N SER A 549 -17.81 1.43 -29.09
CA SER A 549 -17.64 2.70 -29.81
C SER A 549 -16.85 3.77 -29.04
N PHE A 550 -16.73 3.63 -27.71
CA PHE A 550 -15.91 4.51 -26.88
C PHE A 550 -14.45 4.06 -26.74
N VAL A 551 -14.10 2.89 -27.26
CA VAL A 551 -12.72 2.39 -27.26
C VAL A 551 -11.91 3.07 -28.37
N CYS A 552 -11.19 4.12 -28.00
CA CYS A 552 -10.23 4.85 -28.84
C CYS A 552 -8.82 4.85 -28.25
N GLU A 553 -7.85 5.40 -28.99
CA GLU A 553 -6.45 5.52 -28.57
C GLU A 553 -6.30 6.14 -27.17
N ASP A 554 -7.02 7.24 -26.89
CA ASP A 554 -6.93 7.92 -25.59
C ASP A 554 -7.40 7.01 -24.45
N THR A 555 -8.55 6.37 -24.63
CA THR A 555 -9.12 5.47 -23.61
C THR A 555 -8.31 4.20 -23.40
N LEU A 556 -7.55 3.75 -24.41
CA LEU A 556 -6.63 2.62 -24.32
C LEU A 556 -5.28 3.01 -23.70
N ARG A 557 -4.82 4.25 -23.94
CA ARG A 557 -3.59 4.79 -23.37
C ARG A 557 -3.75 5.08 -21.88
N HIS A 558 -4.92 5.57 -21.46
CA HIS A 558 -5.23 5.80 -20.06
C HIS A 558 -5.64 4.48 -19.33
N PRO A 559 -4.82 3.95 -18.40
CA PRO A 559 -5.04 2.61 -17.84
C PRO A 559 -6.39 2.38 -17.15
N PRO A 560 -6.93 3.33 -16.35
CA PRO A 560 -8.25 3.17 -15.70
C PRO A 560 -9.38 2.95 -16.70
N THR A 561 -9.46 3.77 -17.76
CA THR A 561 -10.51 3.64 -18.77
C THR A 561 -10.33 2.40 -19.63
N ARG A 562 -9.08 2.01 -19.93
CA ARG A 562 -8.79 0.77 -20.64
C ARG A 562 -9.34 -0.42 -19.88
N GLN A 563 -9.05 -0.49 -18.58
CA GLN A 563 -9.51 -1.58 -17.72
C GLN A 563 -11.04 -1.60 -17.65
N TYR A 564 -11.63 -0.45 -17.33
CA TYR A 564 -13.07 -0.32 -17.15
C TYR A 564 -13.86 -0.72 -18.41
N LEU A 565 -13.51 -0.15 -19.58
CA LEU A 565 -14.16 -0.47 -20.85
C LEU A 565 -13.94 -1.94 -21.24
N SER A 566 -12.75 -2.49 -21.00
CA SER A 566 -12.48 -3.91 -21.28
C SER A 566 -13.39 -4.83 -20.46
N SER A 567 -13.58 -4.55 -19.17
CA SER A 567 -14.48 -5.31 -18.30
C SER A 567 -15.94 -5.20 -18.75
N CYS A 568 -16.40 -3.99 -19.13
CA CYS A 568 -17.75 -3.81 -19.65
C CYS A 568 -17.98 -4.60 -20.94
N VAL A 569 -17.04 -4.53 -21.89
CA VAL A 569 -17.10 -5.30 -23.15
C VAL A 569 -17.04 -6.80 -22.89
N GLU A 570 -16.27 -7.26 -21.91
CA GLU A 570 -16.20 -8.66 -21.56
C GLU A 570 -17.54 -9.21 -21.03
N ILE A 571 -18.15 -8.53 -20.06
CA ILE A 571 -19.42 -8.95 -19.47
C ILE A 571 -20.52 -8.97 -20.54
N LEU A 572 -20.64 -7.87 -21.29
CA LEU A 572 -21.66 -7.76 -22.34
C LEU A 572 -21.40 -8.74 -23.49
N GLY A 573 -20.13 -8.95 -23.84
CA GLY A 573 -19.71 -9.89 -24.88
C GLY A 573 -20.04 -11.33 -24.53
N GLN A 574 -19.73 -11.77 -23.32
CA GLN A 574 -20.02 -13.13 -22.85
C GLN A 574 -21.53 -13.41 -22.77
N VAL A 575 -22.32 -12.43 -22.31
CA VAL A 575 -23.76 -12.63 -22.07
C VAL A 575 -24.59 -12.48 -23.34
N PHE A 576 -24.29 -11.49 -24.18
CA PHE A 576 -25.17 -11.09 -25.29
C PHE A 576 -24.61 -11.37 -26.68
N ILE A 577 -23.29 -11.56 -26.85
CA ILE A 577 -22.65 -11.70 -28.17
C ILE A 577 -22.15 -13.12 -28.42
N GLN A 578 -21.46 -13.71 -27.44
CA GLN A 578 -20.84 -15.02 -27.57
C GLN A 578 -21.87 -16.10 -27.91
N GLY A 579 -21.64 -16.85 -28.99
CA GLY A 579 -22.58 -17.89 -29.43
C GLY A 579 -23.79 -17.37 -30.21
N SER A 580 -23.94 -16.06 -30.43
CA SER A 580 -25.00 -15.50 -31.26
C SER A 580 -24.65 -15.60 -32.75
N GLN A 581 -25.43 -16.40 -33.48
CA GLN A 581 -25.30 -16.54 -34.93
C GLN A 581 -25.52 -15.22 -35.69
N ALA A 582 -26.39 -14.35 -35.18
CA ALA A 582 -26.70 -13.07 -35.80
C ALA A 582 -25.55 -12.05 -35.67
N GLU A 583 -24.79 -12.12 -34.58
CA GLU A 583 -23.76 -11.13 -34.27
C GLU A 583 -22.36 -11.51 -34.77
N CYS A 584 -22.11 -12.79 -35.08
CA CYS A 584 -20.77 -13.27 -35.47
C CYS A 584 -20.18 -12.48 -36.65
N GLY A 585 -20.96 -12.24 -37.71
CA GLY A 585 -20.52 -11.43 -38.84
C GLY A 585 -20.34 -9.95 -38.52
N ARG A 586 -21.14 -9.40 -37.60
CA ARG A 586 -21.02 -8.00 -37.18
C ARG A 586 -19.77 -7.77 -36.32
N VAL A 587 -19.43 -8.71 -35.44
CA VAL A 587 -18.17 -8.71 -34.68
C VAL A 587 -16.98 -8.74 -35.63
N LEU A 588 -16.99 -9.64 -36.63
CA LEU A 588 -15.92 -9.71 -37.63
C LEU A 588 -15.76 -8.37 -38.35
N ARG A 589 -16.85 -7.81 -38.88
CA ARG A 589 -16.82 -6.52 -39.59
C ARG A 589 -16.28 -5.39 -38.71
N THR A 590 -16.70 -5.35 -37.44
CA THR A 590 -16.22 -4.34 -36.47
C THR A 590 -14.71 -4.45 -36.26
N ILE A 591 -14.16 -5.67 -36.17
CA ILE A 591 -12.71 -5.90 -36.05
C ILE A 591 -11.97 -5.48 -37.32
N LEU A 592 -12.52 -5.77 -38.50
CA LEU A 592 -11.90 -5.43 -39.78
C LEU A 592 -11.90 -3.91 -40.03
N GLU A 593 -12.98 -3.22 -39.66
CA GLU A 593 -13.09 -1.75 -39.72
C GLU A 593 -12.16 -1.06 -38.70
N GLN A 594 -12.02 -1.64 -37.50
CA GLN A 594 -11.19 -1.08 -36.42
C GLN A 594 -10.25 -2.14 -35.84
N ARG A 595 -9.14 -2.36 -36.54
CA ARG A 595 -8.14 -3.42 -36.25
C ARG A 595 -7.62 -3.42 -34.80
N ARG A 596 -7.50 -2.25 -34.17
CA ARG A 596 -7.11 -2.09 -32.75
C ARG A 596 -8.02 -2.82 -31.75
N LEU A 597 -9.28 -3.09 -32.14
CA LEU A 597 -10.25 -3.78 -31.30
C LEU A 597 -10.07 -5.30 -31.31
N CYS A 598 -9.21 -5.84 -32.17
CA CYS A 598 -9.02 -7.28 -32.33
C CYS A 598 -8.70 -8.02 -31.01
N PRO A 599 -7.77 -7.54 -30.15
CA PRO A 599 -7.51 -8.21 -28.87
C PRO A 599 -8.73 -8.28 -27.96
N LEU A 600 -9.58 -7.25 -28.00
CA LEU A 600 -10.77 -7.12 -27.15
C LEU A 600 -11.96 -7.94 -27.67
N LEU A 601 -12.16 -7.97 -29.00
CA LEU A 601 -13.35 -8.56 -29.62
C LEU A 601 -13.15 -10.00 -30.12
N SER A 602 -11.91 -10.43 -30.38
CA SER A 602 -11.62 -11.78 -30.87
C SER A 602 -12.14 -12.93 -30.00
N PRO A 603 -12.30 -12.81 -28.66
CA PRO A 603 -12.94 -13.85 -27.86
C PRO A 603 -14.41 -14.09 -28.21
N PHE A 604 -15.11 -13.05 -28.69
CA PHE A 604 -16.53 -13.08 -29.05
C PHE A 604 -16.76 -13.42 -30.53
N PHE A 605 -15.71 -13.44 -31.34
CA PHE A 605 -15.77 -13.98 -32.69
C PHE A 605 -15.80 -15.51 -32.64
N THR A 606 -17.02 -16.07 -32.60
CA THR A 606 -17.28 -17.51 -32.51
C THR A 606 -17.90 -18.06 -33.81
N PRO A 607 -17.12 -18.23 -34.89
CA PRO A 607 -17.63 -18.68 -36.20
C PRO A 607 -18.29 -20.06 -36.16
N ASN A 608 -17.89 -20.92 -35.22
CA ASN A 608 -18.52 -22.23 -35.01
C ASN A 608 -19.99 -22.14 -34.58
N ALA A 609 -20.43 -21.02 -34.00
CA ALA A 609 -21.82 -20.78 -33.66
C ALA A 609 -22.67 -20.30 -34.86
N ALA A 610 -22.05 -20.04 -36.02
CA ALA A 610 -22.70 -19.58 -37.24
C ALA A 610 -22.30 -20.44 -38.46
N PRO A 611 -22.62 -21.75 -38.48
CA PRO A 611 -22.15 -22.68 -39.52
C PRO A 611 -22.59 -22.28 -40.94
N ASN A 612 -23.78 -21.72 -41.09
CA ASN A 612 -24.30 -21.25 -42.38
C ASN A 612 -23.57 -20.00 -42.93
N GLN A 613 -22.85 -19.25 -42.09
CA GLN A 613 -22.06 -18.09 -42.48
C GLN A 613 -20.56 -18.40 -42.50
N PHE A 614 -20.15 -19.61 -42.10
CA PHE A 614 -18.74 -19.94 -41.88
C PHE A 614 -17.88 -19.69 -43.12
N VAL A 615 -18.34 -20.13 -44.30
CA VAL A 615 -17.63 -19.96 -45.57
C VAL A 615 -17.52 -18.48 -45.96
N SER A 616 -18.59 -17.69 -45.76
CA SER A 616 -18.55 -16.25 -46.05
C SER A 616 -17.63 -15.50 -45.08
N LEU A 617 -17.65 -15.84 -43.79
CA LEU A 617 -16.76 -15.26 -42.78
C LEU A 617 -15.30 -15.59 -43.05
N TYR A 618 -15.00 -16.85 -43.40
CA TYR A 618 -13.66 -17.27 -43.80
C TYR A 618 -13.18 -16.49 -45.03
N LYS A 619 -14.03 -16.38 -46.07
CA LYS A 619 -13.72 -15.61 -47.27
C LYS A 619 -13.42 -14.15 -46.92
N GLU A 620 -14.25 -13.52 -46.09
CA GLU A 620 -14.09 -12.11 -45.67
C GLU A 620 -12.79 -11.89 -44.89
N VAL A 621 -12.40 -12.81 -44.00
CA VAL A 621 -11.11 -12.77 -43.28
C VAL A 621 -9.94 -12.88 -44.27
N VAL A 622 -9.96 -13.84 -45.19
CA VAL A 622 -8.85 -14.08 -46.14
C VAL A 622 -8.74 -12.95 -47.16
N THR A 623 -9.85 -12.40 -47.64
CA THR A 623 -9.82 -11.26 -48.59
C THR A 623 -9.33 -9.96 -47.96
N SER A 624 -9.33 -9.88 -46.63
CA SER A 624 -8.86 -8.71 -45.88
C SER A 624 -7.36 -8.77 -45.51
N LEU A 625 -6.63 -9.74 -46.05
CA LEU A 625 -5.20 -9.90 -45.83
C LEU A 625 -4.39 -8.79 -46.52
N HIS A 626 -3.70 -8.01 -45.72
CA HIS A 626 -2.75 -6.98 -46.12
C HIS A 626 -1.50 -7.10 -45.22
N PRO A 627 -0.30 -6.69 -45.65
CA PRO A 627 0.89 -6.67 -44.79
C PRO A 627 0.63 -6.01 -43.42
N ASP A 628 -0.10 -4.89 -43.41
CA ASP A 628 -0.44 -4.14 -42.17
C ASP A 628 -1.62 -4.74 -41.36
N SER A 629 -2.18 -5.89 -41.77
CA SER A 629 -3.21 -6.62 -41.01
C SER A 629 -2.82 -8.05 -40.69
N ALA A 630 -1.59 -8.47 -41.00
CA ALA A 630 -1.18 -9.87 -40.89
C ALA A 630 -1.47 -10.47 -39.50
N ASP A 631 -1.15 -9.76 -38.42
CA ASP A 631 -1.38 -10.22 -37.04
C ASP A 631 -2.87 -10.37 -36.69
N VAL A 632 -3.68 -9.41 -37.12
CA VAL A 632 -5.15 -9.41 -36.90
C VAL A 632 -5.80 -10.54 -37.67
N ILE A 633 -5.44 -10.70 -38.95
CA ILE A 633 -5.97 -11.76 -39.80
C ILE A 633 -5.52 -13.13 -39.29
N PHE A 634 -4.25 -13.27 -38.89
CA PHE A 634 -3.76 -14.50 -38.28
C PHE A 634 -4.56 -14.86 -37.01
N MET A 635 -4.77 -13.89 -36.11
CA MET A 635 -5.57 -14.09 -34.90
C MET A 635 -6.99 -14.55 -35.24
N LEU A 636 -7.66 -13.93 -36.22
CA LEU A 636 -9.01 -14.30 -36.66
C LEU A 636 -9.03 -15.70 -37.29
N LEU A 637 -8.03 -16.06 -38.10
CA LEU A 637 -7.88 -17.39 -38.67
C LEU A 637 -7.72 -18.46 -37.59
N THR A 638 -7.05 -18.18 -36.46
CA THR A 638 -6.97 -19.15 -35.35
C THR A 638 -8.33 -19.51 -34.73
N LYS A 639 -9.34 -18.62 -34.86
CA LYS A 639 -10.72 -18.87 -34.41
C LYS A 639 -11.51 -19.73 -35.40
N LEU A 640 -11.10 -19.75 -36.67
CA LEU A 640 -11.65 -20.58 -37.75
C LEU A 640 -10.92 -21.93 -37.79
N ARG A 641 -11.13 -22.79 -36.79
CA ARG A 641 -10.48 -24.12 -36.74
C ARG A 641 -11.00 -25.04 -37.86
N ALA A 642 -10.07 -25.54 -38.68
CA ALA A 642 -10.34 -26.38 -39.86
C ALA A 642 -11.00 -27.75 -39.61
N VAL A 643 -11.06 -28.23 -38.36
CA VAL A 643 -11.61 -29.57 -38.04
C VAL A 643 -13.12 -29.68 -38.38
N LEU A 644 -13.84 -28.56 -38.49
CA LEU A 644 -15.24 -28.53 -38.91
C LEU A 644 -15.46 -28.26 -40.41
N CYS A 645 -14.44 -27.79 -41.16
CA CYS A 645 -14.55 -27.62 -42.61
C CYS A 645 -14.84 -28.94 -43.34
N LEU A 646 -14.41 -30.08 -42.79
CA LEU A 646 -14.68 -31.40 -43.34
C LEU A 646 -16.11 -31.90 -43.05
N GLY A 647 -16.82 -31.33 -42.07
CA GLY A 647 -18.21 -31.69 -41.76
C GLY A 647 -19.24 -30.93 -42.60
N ALA A 648 -18.98 -29.67 -42.91
CA ALA A 648 -19.90 -28.81 -43.68
C ALA A 648 -19.82 -29.00 -45.20
N VAL A 649 -18.80 -29.70 -45.71
CA VAL A 649 -18.69 -30.09 -47.13
C VAL A 649 -19.39 -31.43 -47.40
N TYR A 650 -19.82 -32.15 -46.36
CA TYR A 650 -20.48 -33.46 -46.44
C TYR A 650 -21.97 -33.46 -45.97
N GLN A 651 -22.57 -32.28 -45.79
CA GLN A 651 -24.03 -32.07 -45.71
C GLN A 651 -24.44 -31.10 -46.81
#